data_AF-A0A7S4QVI4-F1
#
_entry.id   AF-A0A7S4QVI4-F1
#
_cell.length_a   1.000
_cell.length_b   1.000
_cell.length_c   1.000
_cell.angle_alpha   90.00
_cell.angle_beta   90.00
_cell.angle_gamma   90.00
#
_symmetry.space_group_name_H-M   'P 1'
#
loop_
_entity.id
_entity.type
_entity.pdbx_description
1 polymer ?
#
loop_
_entity_poly.entity_id
_entity_poly.type
_entity_poly.pdbx_seq_one_letter_code
_entity_poly.pdbx_strand_id
1 'polypeptide(L)'
;MSAAAHQALVLPSGNHGAPSGVPPLQLAGLAPNSGPASSVRSQEHQELLSAHKHLLATMDRQEESHSKLITSHRELMKAHKQILAKQTGKKKSQVKHPALGVIRLDYNYPPAEGDTDCPASFAYDVYYRVIPGLTFEMAQKGQFTETVERNFAEGIKFLEMKGASAITGDCGFMMAFQVLARKIAARPVFMSSMVQCPVIACAFEPSDQILVLTANGLSLKPQKEVLLNSCGFDVNEDRFIIKGCQDVPGFEAVAKGEAVDVFHVQPGIVSLVQDTIRMKPHIRGILCECTELPPYSDALRARTDLPVWDAITAADFYVSAYRDNPRFGLDEWQAEWDEEQEEYSFGMNLIEADKKSLVNKIGTAKPKKKHRGHPKAHTIAKRTKRNLTKKQAPILGVVRLDYNYPPAAGDTDFPGSYNYDVVFRAVPGLTFAMAQRGKMTYAVQHEFVEAIRWLERKGVCGITGDCGFMMAFQPIAREVANVPVFMSSMVQCPMISVAFDKYDKIMILTANSETLKPQKEVLLSQCGFDVDDKRFVIYGCQDVPGFDAVAKGEKVDVAYVTPGIVHLAKEILKKEPTIRAICLECTELPPYADALRKETLLAVFDAITCCDFFISARKDNPRFGLNEWQSDWDGVNEDYELGQNLDAGQRASLLSLQEGGY
;
A
#
# COMPACT_ATOMS: atom_id res chain seq x y z
N MET A 1 0.87 35.87 -49.65
CA MET A 1 1.28 37.27 -49.42
C MET A 1 1.09 37.52 -47.93
N SER A 2 2.04 37.81 -47.03
CA SER A 2 3.47 38.17 -46.97
C SER A 2 3.88 37.85 -45.51
N ALA A 3 4.82 36.95 -45.19
CA ALA A 3 6.29 37.09 -45.03
C ALA A 3 6.80 38.08 -43.95
N ALA A 4 7.53 37.51 -42.96
CA ALA A 4 8.66 38.01 -42.12
C ALA A 4 8.37 39.10 -41.04
N ALA A 5 9.06 39.23 -39.89
CA ALA A 5 10.37 38.75 -39.42
C ALA A 5 10.50 38.76 -37.87
N HIS A 6 11.51 38.04 -37.37
CA HIS A 6 12.05 37.99 -35.99
C HIS A 6 12.62 39.33 -35.47
N GLN A 7 12.58 39.54 -34.14
CA GLN A 7 13.65 40.24 -33.42
C GLN A 7 13.74 39.85 -31.93
N ALA A 8 14.97 39.59 -31.49
CA ALA A 8 15.40 39.29 -30.13
C ALA A 8 15.76 40.57 -29.37
N LEU A 9 15.67 40.54 -28.04
CA LEU A 9 16.03 41.66 -27.16
C LEU A 9 17.12 41.24 -26.16
N VAL A 10 18.20 42.01 -26.17
CA VAL A 10 19.44 41.93 -25.38
C VAL A 10 19.29 42.81 -24.13
N LEU A 11 19.89 42.41 -23.00
CA LEU A 11 20.16 43.30 -21.85
C LEU A 11 21.59 43.08 -21.30
N PRO A 12 22.24 44.11 -20.70
CA PRO A 12 23.68 44.33 -20.78
C PRO A 12 24.48 44.01 -19.50
N SER A 13 25.79 43.87 -19.71
CA SER A 13 26.88 43.65 -18.75
C SER A 13 27.25 44.89 -17.93
N GLY A 14 27.48 44.72 -16.62
CA GLY A 14 28.06 45.73 -15.72
C GLY A 14 29.25 45.16 -14.93
N ASN A 15 30.35 45.92 -14.90
CA ASN A 15 31.66 45.56 -14.35
C ASN A 15 32.15 46.71 -13.44
N HIS A 16 32.42 46.47 -12.16
CA HIS A 16 33.18 47.31 -11.20
C HIS A 16 33.49 46.39 -9.99
N GLY A 17 34.69 46.23 -9.42
CA GLY A 17 35.82 47.12 -9.21
C GLY A 17 36.16 47.05 -7.71
N ALA A 18 37.16 46.25 -7.32
CA ALA A 18 37.55 46.03 -5.92
C ALA A 18 38.51 47.13 -5.42
N PRO A 19 38.42 47.60 -4.16
CA PRO A 19 39.36 48.58 -3.60
C PRO A 19 40.47 47.93 -2.77
N SER A 20 41.66 48.54 -2.87
CA SER A 20 42.92 48.24 -2.18
C SER A 20 43.18 49.16 -1.00
N GLY A 21 43.78 48.63 0.09
CA GLY A 21 44.82 49.32 0.88
C GLY A 21 44.49 49.77 2.32
N VAL A 22 45.13 49.12 3.32
CA VAL A 22 45.50 49.64 4.67
C VAL A 22 46.76 48.84 5.15
N PRO A 23 47.76 49.43 5.86
CA PRO A 23 49.22 49.18 5.68
C PRO A 23 49.86 48.17 6.68
N PRO A 24 51.18 47.86 6.59
CA PRO A 24 51.78 46.74 7.34
C PRO A 24 52.20 47.12 8.76
N LEU A 25 51.86 46.25 9.73
CA LEU A 25 52.35 46.31 11.11
C LEU A 25 53.60 45.44 11.27
N GLN A 26 54.64 46.07 11.81
CA GLN A 26 55.98 45.53 12.04
C GLN A 26 55.99 44.32 12.99
N LEU A 27 56.81 43.33 12.66
CA LEU A 27 57.24 42.27 13.57
C LEU A 27 58.10 42.85 14.70
N ALA A 28 57.62 42.72 15.93
CA ALA A 28 58.44 42.77 17.13
C ALA A 28 58.43 41.38 17.79
N GLY A 29 59.62 40.85 18.03
CA GLY A 29 59.83 39.48 18.47
C GLY A 29 59.35 39.20 19.90
N LEU A 30 58.81 38.00 20.09
CA LEU A 30 58.80 37.29 21.36
C LEU A 30 59.22 35.84 21.08
N ALA A 31 60.20 35.38 21.84
CA ALA A 31 60.83 34.07 21.76
C ALA A 31 59.86 32.92 22.14
N PRO A 32 60.17 31.66 21.79
CA PRO A 32 59.20 30.57 21.76
C PRO A 32 59.01 29.94 23.14
N ASN A 33 57.77 29.75 23.57
CA ASN A 33 57.44 28.79 24.61
C ASN A 33 57.09 27.45 23.94
N SER A 34 58.06 26.55 23.97
CA SER A 34 57.94 25.14 23.60
C SER A 34 57.11 24.37 24.63
N GLY A 35 55.96 23.85 24.21
CA GLY A 35 55.18 22.84 24.93
C GLY A 35 54.54 21.85 23.94
N PRO A 36 54.24 20.60 24.34
CA PRO A 36 53.96 19.47 23.43
C PRO A 36 52.55 19.49 22.78
N ALA A 37 51.90 20.66 22.69
CA ALA A 37 50.53 20.81 22.20
C ALA A 37 50.42 21.14 20.69
N SER A 38 51.54 21.42 20.01
CA SER A 38 51.51 21.83 18.58
C SER A 38 51.52 20.66 17.59
N SER A 39 52.09 19.51 17.95
CA SER A 39 52.14 18.33 17.08
C SER A 39 50.84 17.51 17.11
N VAL A 40 50.14 17.46 18.23
CA VAL A 40 48.86 16.73 18.35
C VAL A 40 47.76 17.47 17.60
N ARG A 41 47.70 18.81 17.72
CA ARG A 41 46.75 19.64 16.95
C ARG A 41 46.99 19.61 15.44
N SER A 42 48.23 19.46 14.98
CA SER A 42 48.53 19.37 13.54
C SER A 42 48.14 18.00 12.97
N GLN A 43 48.26 16.95 13.77
CA GLN A 43 47.90 15.59 13.40
C GLN A 43 46.37 15.39 13.34
N GLU A 44 45.64 15.87 14.36
CA GLU A 44 44.17 15.90 14.38
C GLU A 44 43.61 16.73 13.21
N HIS A 45 44.22 17.87 12.89
CA HIS A 45 43.81 18.71 11.77
C HIS A 45 44.05 18.02 10.40
N GLN A 46 45.14 17.27 10.26
CA GLN A 46 45.43 16.49 9.05
C GLN A 46 44.46 15.31 8.88
N GLU A 47 44.09 14.63 9.96
CA GLU A 47 43.10 13.55 9.95
C GLU A 47 41.72 14.09 9.56
N LEU A 48 41.32 15.24 10.10
CA LEU A 48 40.05 15.91 9.77
C LEU A 48 39.99 16.33 8.30
N LEU A 49 41.08 16.87 7.75
CA LEU A 49 41.18 17.23 6.33
C LEU A 49 41.15 15.98 5.43
N SER A 50 41.76 14.88 5.86
CA SER A 50 41.73 13.60 5.15
C SER A 50 40.31 13.03 5.12
N ALA A 51 39.63 13.00 6.26
CA ALA A 51 38.24 12.57 6.38
C ALA A 51 37.31 13.44 5.53
N HIS A 52 37.49 14.76 5.54
CA HIS A 52 36.69 15.68 4.73
C HIS A 52 36.91 15.47 3.22
N LYS A 53 38.16 15.27 2.77
CA LYS A 53 38.47 14.93 1.38
C LYS A 53 37.85 13.60 0.96
N HIS A 54 37.88 12.60 1.85
CA HIS A 54 37.26 11.31 1.58
C HIS A 54 35.73 11.42 1.45
N LEU A 55 35.12 12.28 2.29
CA LEU A 55 33.69 12.53 2.28
C LEU A 55 33.27 13.27 1.00
N LEU A 56 34.00 14.30 0.59
CA LEU A 56 33.79 15.00 -0.69
C LEU A 56 33.94 14.04 -1.89
N ALA A 57 34.99 13.23 -1.94
CA ALA A 57 35.18 12.25 -3.00
C ALA A 57 34.09 11.16 -3.02
N THR A 58 33.47 10.88 -1.87
CA THR A 58 32.34 9.95 -1.78
C THR A 58 31.04 10.61 -2.25
N MET A 59 30.83 11.89 -1.94
CA MET A 59 29.72 12.68 -2.45
C MET A 59 29.80 12.84 -3.98
N ASP A 60 30.99 13.14 -4.52
CA ASP A 60 31.21 13.25 -5.97
C ASP A 60 30.91 11.92 -6.68
N ARG A 61 31.34 10.79 -6.11
CA ARG A 61 31.03 9.45 -6.64
C ARG A 61 29.54 9.12 -6.57
N GLN A 62 28.86 9.55 -5.50
CA GLN A 62 27.41 9.37 -5.36
C GLN A 62 26.64 10.24 -6.36
N GLU A 63 27.08 11.48 -6.61
CA GLU A 63 26.48 12.37 -7.58
C GLU A 63 26.67 11.86 -9.01
N GLU A 64 27.87 11.35 -9.34
CA GLU A 64 28.14 10.72 -10.62
C GLU A 64 27.33 9.43 -10.82
N SER A 65 27.19 8.62 -9.77
CA SER A 65 26.34 7.42 -9.77
C SER A 65 24.85 7.77 -9.96
N HIS A 66 24.35 8.78 -9.26
CA HIS A 66 22.99 9.29 -9.45
C HIS A 66 22.77 9.84 -10.86
N SER A 67 23.72 10.58 -11.41
CA SER A 67 23.64 11.11 -12.77
C SER A 67 23.62 9.99 -13.81
N LYS A 68 24.44 8.94 -13.64
CA LYS A 68 24.42 7.72 -14.47
C LYS A 68 23.11 6.95 -14.32
N LEU A 69 22.54 6.87 -13.12
CA LEU A 69 21.25 6.23 -12.87
C LEU A 69 20.11 6.98 -13.55
N ILE A 70 20.06 8.31 -13.42
CA ILE A 70 19.07 9.17 -14.09
C ILE A 70 19.19 9.04 -15.62
N THR A 71 20.42 9.01 -16.14
CA THR A 71 20.67 8.83 -17.58
C THR A 71 20.22 7.46 -18.07
N SER A 72 20.54 6.40 -17.32
CA SER A 72 20.11 5.03 -17.63
C SER A 72 18.59 4.90 -17.55
N HIS A 73 17.95 5.54 -16.56
CA HIS A 73 16.50 5.58 -16.43
C HIS A 73 15.85 6.34 -17.60
N ARG A 74 16.42 7.48 -18.04
CA ARG A 74 15.94 8.20 -19.24
C ARG A 74 16.06 7.35 -20.51
N GLU A 75 17.17 6.64 -20.70
CA GLU A 75 17.34 5.76 -21.87
C GLU A 75 16.40 4.56 -21.81
N LEU A 76 16.16 3.97 -20.63
CA LEU A 76 15.15 2.93 -20.42
C LEU A 76 13.74 3.45 -20.78
N MET A 77 13.38 4.64 -20.31
CA MET A 77 12.08 5.26 -20.61
C MET A 77 11.94 5.60 -22.10
N LYS A 78 13.02 6.00 -22.76
CA LYS A 78 13.06 6.23 -24.21
C LYS A 78 12.89 4.93 -25.01
N ALA A 79 13.57 3.86 -24.61
CA ALA A 79 13.42 2.53 -25.19
C ALA A 79 11.98 2.02 -24.99
N HIS A 80 11.41 2.21 -23.80
CA HIS A 80 10.02 1.88 -23.50
C HIS A 80 9.05 2.65 -24.42
N LYS A 81 9.27 3.95 -24.61
CA LYS A 81 8.46 4.79 -25.51
C LYS A 81 8.58 4.37 -26.99
N GLN A 82 9.75 3.90 -27.42
CA GLN A 82 9.96 3.36 -28.77
C GLN A 82 9.30 2.00 -28.97
N ILE A 83 9.27 1.15 -27.94
CA ILE A 83 8.53 -0.12 -27.96
C ILE A 83 7.03 0.16 -28.09
N LEU A 84 6.51 1.11 -27.31
CA LEU A 84 5.11 1.55 -27.40
C LEU A 84 4.77 2.15 -28.78
N ALA A 85 5.67 2.95 -29.37
CA ALA A 85 5.46 3.53 -30.70
C ALA A 85 5.44 2.49 -31.82
N LYS A 86 6.23 1.41 -31.71
CA LYS A 86 6.30 0.31 -32.70
C LYS A 86 5.09 -0.62 -32.69
N GLN A 87 4.16 -0.49 -31.75
CA GLN A 87 2.95 -1.31 -31.65
C GLN A 87 1.74 -0.71 -32.40
N THR A 88 1.88 0.40 -33.12
CA THR A 88 0.79 1.16 -33.77
C THR A 88 0.22 0.55 -35.07
N GLY A 89 0.39 -0.76 -35.31
CA GLY A 89 -0.12 -1.42 -36.53
C GLY A 89 -0.57 -2.88 -36.38
N LYS A 90 -0.62 -3.43 -35.16
CA LYS A 90 -1.20 -4.76 -34.88
C LYS A 90 -2.46 -4.57 -34.04
N LYS A 91 -3.48 -5.43 -34.20
CA LYS A 91 -4.57 -5.55 -33.20
C LYS A 91 -3.92 -5.53 -31.82
N LYS A 92 -4.24 -4.53 -30.97
CA LYS A 92 -3.63 -4.41 -29.64
C LYS A 92 -3.86 -5.74 -28.92
N SER A 93 -2.79 -6.50 -28.66
CA SER A 93 -2.88 -7.65 -27.78
C SER A 93 -3.30 -7.15 -26.40
N GLN A 94 -4.23 -7.85 -25.75
CA GLN A 94 -4.64 -7.52 -24.39
C GLN A 94 -3.44 -7.38 -23.46
N VAL A 95 -3.54 -6.47 -22.49
CA VAL A 95 -2.58 -6.39 -21.39
C VAL A 95 -2.68 -7.70 -20.59
N LYS A 96 -1.55 -8.29 -20.19
CA LYS A 96 -1.59 -9.52 -19.39
C LYS A 96 -2.29 -9.29 -18.04
N HIS A 97 -2.92 -10.34 -17.52
CA HIS A 97 -3.39 -10.35 -16.14
C HIS A 97 -2.22 -10.01 -15.18
N PRO A 98 -2.45 -9.21 -14.12
CA PRO A 98 -1.38 -8.88 -13.20
C PRO A 98 -0.89 -10.12 -12.44
N ALA A 99 0.39 -10.10 -12.08
CA ALA A 99 1.08 -11.20 -11.43
C ALA A 99 1.96 -10.71 -10.28
N LEU A 100 2.22 -11.58 -9.30
CA LEU A 100 3.09 -11.31 -8.17
C LEU A 100 4.48 -11.90 -8.40
N GLY A 101 5.53 -11.13 -8.11
CA GLY A 101 6.88 -11.65 -7.96
C GLY A 101 7.21 -11.93 -6.50
N VAL A 102 7.80 -13.07 -6.19
CA VAL A 102 8.25 -13.43 -4.85
C VAL A 102 9.75 -13.66 -4.86
N ILE A 103 10.49 -12.78 -4.20
CA ILE A 103 11.91 -12.96 -3.90
C ILE A 103 12.01 -13.95 -2.75
N ARG A 104 12.78 -15.00 -2.97
CA ARG A 104 12.93 -16.08 -2.01
C ARG A 104 14.28 -16.09 -1.33
N LEU A 105 14.28 -16.39 -0.03
CA LEU A 105 15.48 -16.82 0.66
C LEU A 105 16.05 -18.08 -0.01
N ASP A 106 17.35 -18.28 0.15
CA ASP A 106 18.03 -19.54 -0.10
C ASP A 106 17.62 -20.54 0.98
N TYR A 107 16.36 -20.94 0.92
CA TYR A 107 15.68 -21.77 1.90
C TYR A 107 14.70 -22.68 1.20
N ASN A 108 14.82 -23.97 1.47
CA ASN A 108 14.06 -25.02 0.79
C ASN A 108 13.25 -25.81 1.81
N TYR A 109 12.01 -25.40 2.00
CA TYR A 109 11.02 -26.08 2.83
C TYR A 109 9.76 -26.33 2.00
N PRO A 110 8.90 -27.29 2.37
CA PRO A 110 7.63 -27.52 1.70
C PRO A 110 6.56 -26.54 2.24
N PRO A 111 6.12 -25.55 1.45
CA PRO A 111 5.18 -24.54 1.93
C PRO A 111 3.76 -25.10 2.08
N ALA A 112 3.01 -24.52 3.02
CA ALA A 112 1.58 -24.81 3.20
C ALA A 112 0.71 -23.92 2.29
N GLU A 113 -0.54 -24.32 2.03
CA GLU A 113 -1.51 -23.37 1.45
C GLU A 113 -1.76 -22.24 2.45
N GLY A 114 -1.74 -20.99 1.97
CA GLY A 114 -1.67 -19.77 2.78
C GLY A 114 -0.25 -19.19 2.89
N ASP A 115 0.79 -19.97 2.61
CA ASP A 115 2.16 -19.47 2.56
C ASP A 115 2.41 -18.62 1.30
N THR A 116 3.25 -17.58 1.38
CA THR A 116 3.66 -16.80 0.20
C THR A 116 4.50 -17.62 -0.79
N ASP A 117 5.19 -18.66 -0.33
CA ASP A 117 5.90 -19.61 -1.19
C ASP A 117 5.01 -20.68 -1.83
N CYS A 118 3.71 -20.69 -1.49
CA CYS A 118 2.73 -21.57 -2.12
C CYS A 118 1.90 -20.79 -3.15
N PRO A 119 2.05 -21.06 -4.46
CA PRO A 119 1.25 -20.34 -5.45
C PRO A 119 -0.26 -20.62 -5.34
N ALA A 120 -0.66 -21.74 -4.74
CA ALA A 120 -2.07 -22.04 -4.49
C ALA A 120 -2.75 -21.05 -3.52
N SER A 121 -1.96 -20.29 -2.75
CA SER A 121 -2.44 -19.22 -1.85
C SER A 121 -3.02 -18.02 -2.59
N PHE A 122 -2.72 -17.87 -3.89
CA PHE A 122 -3.03 -16.67 -4.67
C PHE A 122 -4.02 -16.94 -5.80
N ALA A 123 -4.80 -15.92 -6.16
CA ALA A 123 -5.79 -15.96 -7.24
C ALA A 123 -5.27 -15.28 -8.53
N TYR A 124 -3.97 -15.37 -8.76
CA TYR A 124 -3.24 -14.82 -9.90
C TYR A 124 -1.89 -15.50 -10.00
N ASP A 125 -1.20 -15.31 -11.12
CA ASP A 125 0.13 -15.85 -11.33
C ASP A 125 1.14 -15.36 -10.30
N VAL A 126 2.00 -16.27 -9.87
CA VAL A 126 3.12 -15.98 -8.98
C VAL A 126 4.43 -16.47 -9.60
N TYR A 127 5.42 -15.58 -9.67
CA TYR A 127 6.76 -15.88 -10.16
C TYR A 127 7.75 -15.89 -9.00
N TYR A 128 8.45 -17.00 -8.81
CA TYR A 128 9.42 -17.16 -7.72
C TYR A 128 10.84 -16.93 -8.19
N ARG A 129 11.67 -16.31 -7.35
CA ARG A 129 13.11 -16.16 -7.60
C ARG A 129 13.90 -16.29 -6.31
N VAL A 130 14.58 -17.41 -6.13
CA VAL A 130 15.55 -17.60 -5.05
C VAL A 130 16.78 -16.73 -5.28
N ILE A 131 17.28 -16.13 -4.21
CA ILE A 131 18.51 -15.32 -4.21
C ILE A 131 19.66 -16.18 -3.69
N PRO A 132 20.62 -16.57 -4.56
CA PRO A 132 21.74 -17.41 -4.13
C PRO A 132 22.55 -16.78 -3.00
N GLY A 133 22.71 -17.53 -1.91
CA GLY A 133 23.46 -17.10 -0.73
C GLY A 133 22.68 -16.24 0.27
N LEU A 134 21.43 -15.85 -0.03
CA LEU A 134 20.59 -15.10 0.91
C LEU A 134 19.99 -16.03 1.96
N THR A 135 20.69 -16.18 3.09
CA THR A 135 20.24 -17.06 4.17
C THR A 135 19.23 -16.40 5.09
N PHE A 136 18.49 -17.21 5.84
CA PHE A 136 17.61 -16.74 6.93
C PHE A 136 18.37 -15.90 7.96
N GLU A 137 19.58 -16.30 8.34
CA GLU A 137 20.42 -15.55 9.27
C GLU A 137 20.82 -14.17 8.71
N MET A 138 21.13 -14.07 7.41
CA MET A 138 21.38 -12.76 6.77
C MET A 138 20.15 -11.86 6.80
N ALA A 139 18.96 -12.42 6.55
CA ALA A 139 17.71 -11.67 6.64
C ALA A 139 17.43 -11.18 8.06
N GLN A 140 17.65 -12.03 9.09
CA GLN A 140 17.50 -11.63 10.49
C GLN A 140 18.47 -10.50 10.88
N LYS A 141 19.73 -10.58 10.42
CA LYS A 141 20.73 -9.53 10.65
C LYS A 141 20.48 -8.26 9.81
N GLY A 142 19.66 -8.36 8.77
CA GLY A 142 19.38 -7.25 7.86
C GLY A 142 20.59 -6.79 7.06
N GLN A 143 21.55 -7.67 6.79
CA GLN A 143 22.82 -7.33 6.14
C GLN A 143 23.12 -8.31 5.01
N PHE A 144 23.38 -7.75 3.82
CA PHE A 144 23.88 -8.51 2.68
C PHE A 144 25.41 -8.61 2.71
N THR A 145 25.94 -9.66 2.07
CA THR A 145 27.28 -9.57 1.47
C THR A 145 27.15 -8.90 0.10
N GLU A 146 28.21 -8.27 -0.41
CA GLU A 146 28.20 -7.62 -1.73
C GLU A 146 27.69 -8.53 -2.85
N THR A 147 28.10 -9.81 -2.84
CA THR A 147 27.63 -10.81 -3.81
C THR A 147 26.12 -11.05 -3.69
N VAL A 148 25.60 -11.21 -2.48
CA VAL A 148 24.17 -11.46 -2.25
C VAL A 148 23.33 -10.24 -2.60
N GLU A 149 23.82 -9.03 -2.33
CA GLU A 149 23.15 -7.78 -2.73
C GLU A 149 22.99 -7.68 -4.26
N ARG A 150 24.04 -8.01 -5.01
CA ARG A 150 23.96 -8.07 -6.49
C ARG A 150 22.95 -9.13 -6.95
N ASN A 151 22.99 -10.33 -6.37
CA ASN A 151 22.05 -11.39 -6.70
C ASN A 151 20.60 -10.98 -6.39
N PHE A 152 20.39 -10.24 -5.30
CA PHE A 152 19.09 -9.70 -4.92
C PHE A 152 18.58 -8.69 -5.97
N ALA A 153 19.44 -7.78 -6.43
CA ALA A 153 19.10 -6.84 -7.49
C ALA A 153 18.76 -7.54 -8.81
N GLU A 154 19.55 -8.55 -9.21
CA GLU A 154 19.27 -9.37 -10.38
C GLU A 154 17.96 -10.15 -10.25
N GLY A 155 17.63 -10.62 -9.03
CA GLY A 155 16.37 -11.29 -8.76
C GLY A 155 15.15 -10.39 -8.95
N ILE A 156 15.21 -9.14 -8.48
CA ILE A 156 14.16 -8.14 -8.73
C ILE A 156 14.00 -7.92 -10.23
N LYS A 157 15.11 -7.71 -10.96
CA LYS A 157 15.07 -7.49 -12.42
C LYS A 157 14.52 -8.69 -13.16
N PHE A 158 14.84 -9.91 -12.72
CA PHE A 158 14.27 -11.13 -13.28
C PHE A 158 12.74 -11.15 -13.17
N LEU A 159 12.18 -10.84 -11.99
CA LEU A 159 10.74 -10.83 -11.76
C LEU A 159 10.04 -9.74 -12.59
N GLU A 160 10.65 -8.56 -12.72
CA GLU A 160 10.14 -7.50 -13.59
C GLU A 160 10.13 -7.93 -15.07
N MET A 161 11.20 -8.58 -15.54
CA MET A 161 11.27 -9.11 -16.90
C MET A 161 10.26 -10.24 -17.15
N LYS A 162 9.95 -11.04 -16.13
CA LYS A 162 8.89 -12.06 -16.17
C LYS A 162 7.49 -11.45 -16.25
N GLY A 163 7.34 -10.17 -15.90
CA GLY A 163 6.08 -9.44 -15.96
C GLY A 163 5.35 -9.32 -14.63
N ALA A 164 6.05 -9.45 -13.49
CA ALA A 164 5.47 -9.17 -12.19
C ALA A 164 4.98 -7.71 -12.11
N SER A 165 3.74 -7.53 -11.67
CA SER A 165 3.12 -6.22 -11.44
C SER A 165 3.52 -5.62 -10.08
N ALA A 166 3.79 -6.49 -9.11
CA ALA A 166 4.27 -6.14 -7.77
C ALA A 166 5.23 -7.23 -7.25
N ILE A 167 6.10 -6.90 -6.30
CA ILE A 167 7.13 -7.83 -5.81
C ILE A 167 7.14 -7.87 -4.27
N THR A 168 7.17 -9.06 -3.69
CA THR A 168 7.26 -9.29 -2.24
C THR A 168 8.40 -10.25 -1.87
N GLY A 169 8.63 -10.43 -0.57
CA GLY A 169 9.57 -11.40 -0.01
C GLY A 169 8.85 -12.62 0.57
N ASP A 170 9.55 -13.76 0.64
CA ASP A 170 9.05 -14.98 1.30
C ASP A 170 9.39 -15.07 2.79
N CYS A 171 9.84 -13.97 3.41
CA CYS A 171 10.18 -13.91 4.82
C CYS A 171 9.98 -12.49 5.39
N GLY A 172 9.32 -12.39 6.55
CA GLY A 172 9.06 -11.09 7.21
C GLY A 172 10.32 -10.29 7.56
N PHE A 173 11.44 -10.95 7.84
CA PHE A 173 12.72 -10.27 8.10
C PHE A 173 13.29 -9.55 6.88
N MET A 174 12.79 -9.83 5.67
CA MET A 174 13.19 -9.10 4.47
C MET A 174 12.73 -7.64 4.46
N MET A 175 11.93 -7.22 5.43
CA MET A 175 11.67 -5.81 5.68
C MET A 175 12.96 -5.00 5.84
N ALA A 176 14.03 -5.60 6.38
CA ALA A 176 15.36 -5.02 6.44
C ALA A 176 15.89 -4.55 5.06
N PHE A 177 15.42 -5.17 3.98
CA PHE A 177 15.85 -4.91 2.60
C PHE A 177 14.85 -4.06 1.81
N GLN A 178 13.75 -3.60 2.41
CA GLN A 178 12.70 -2.81 1.76
C GLN A 178 13.26 -1.56 1.03
N VAL A 179 14.13 -0.81 1.71
CA VAL A 179 14.72 0.42 1.15
C VAL A 179 15.62 0.13 -0.04
N LEU A 180 16.36 -0.97 -0.02
CA LEU A 180 17.20 -1.35 -1.14
C LEU A 180 16.34 -1.85 -2.31
N ALA A 181 15.34 -2.68 -2.03
CA ALA A 181 14.44 -3.22 -3.04
C ALA A 181 13.75 -2.11 -3.85
N ARG A 182 13.21 -1.08 -3.17
CA ARG A 182 12.47 0.01 -3.85
C ARG A 182 13.36 0.94 -4.66
N LYS A 183 14.66 1.04 -4.33
CA LYS A 183 15.65 1.74 -5.15
C LYS A 183 15.94 1.01 -6.46
N ILE A 184 15.79 -0.32 -6.47
CA ILE A 184 16.10 -1.18 -7.61
C ILE A 184 14.86 -1.34 -8.50
N ALA A 185 13.69 -1.59 -7.90
CA ALA A 185 12.47 -1.89 -8.60
C ALA A 185 11.84 -0.66 -9.25
N ALA A 186 11.27 -0.84 -10.44
CA ALA A 186 10.34 0.07 -11.09
C ALA A 186 8.87 -0.26 -10.76
N ARG A 187 8.62 -1.45 -10.19
CA ARG A 187 7.32 -1.91 -9.70
C ARG A 187 7.21 -1.77 -8.18
N PRO A 188 6.00 -1.67 -7.61
CA PRO A 188 5.83 -1.64 -6.16
C PRO A 188 6.45 -2.88 -5.51
N VAL A 189 7.29 -2.65 -4.50
CA VAL A 189 7.91 -3.70 -3.68
C VAL A 189 7.41 -3.63 -2.25
N PHE A 190 7.10 -4.76 -1.63
CA PHE A 190 6.66 -4.81 -0.23
C PHE A 190 7.18 -6.09 0.39
N MET A 191 8.32 -6.00 1.08
CA MET A 191 9.10 -7.18 1.52
C MET A 191 8.53 -7.88 2.75
N SER A 192 7.47 -7.35 3.36
CA SER A 192 6.86 -7.88 4.57
C SER A 192 5.42 -7.37 4.72
N SER A 193 4.59 -8.10 5.46
CA SER A 193 3.20 -7.69 5.76
C SER A 193 3.13 -6.40 6.59
N MET A 194 4.23 -6.03 7.27
CA MET A 194 4.37 -4.80 8.07
C MET A 194 4.14 -3.51 7.28
N VAL A 195 4.25 -3.53 5.95
CA VAL A 195 3.92 -2.35 5.13
C VAL A 195 2.48 -1.88 5.32
N GLN A 196 1.59 -2.74 5.83
CA GLN A 196 0.19 -2.45 6.13
C GLN A 196 0.01 -1.68 7.45
N CYS A 197 1.00 -1.66 8.35
CA CYS A 197 0.85 -1.05 9.68
C CYS A 197 0.33 0.40 9.65
N PRO A 198 0.83 1.31 8.79
CA PRO A 198 0.33 2.69 8.73
C PRO A 198 -1.16 2.79 8.43
N VAL A 199 -1.65 2.04 7.43
CA VAL A 199 -3.06 2.12 7.00
C VAL A 199 -3.96 1.45 8.03
N ILE A 200 -3.55 0.33 8.61
CA ILE A 200 -4.29 -0.35 9.70
C ILE A 200 -4.37 0.59 10.90
N ALA A 201 -3.25 1.18 11.33
CA ALA A 201 -3.21 2.10 12.46
C ALA A 201 -4.03 3.37 12.20
N CYS A 202 -4.03 3.92 10.99
CA CYS A 202 -4.82 5.11 10.68
C CYS A 202 -6.34 4.89 10.93
N ALA A 203 -6.81 3.65 10.74
CA ALA A 203 -8.22 3.29 10.79
C ALA A 203 -8.79 3.06 12.20
N PHE A 204 -7.96 3.06 13.24
CA PHE A 204 -8.37 2.89 14.63
C PHE A 204 -7.99 4.09 15.48
N GLU A 205 -8.67 4.28 16.60
CA GLU A 205 -8.33 5.33 17.55
C GLU A 205 -6.90 5.13 18.10
N PRO A 206 -6.12 6.18 18.42
CA PRO A 206 -4.76 6.01 18.92
C PRO A 206 -4.65 5.19 20.22
N SER A 207 -5.74 5.10 20.99
CA SER A 207 -5.81 4.26 22.19
C SER A 207 -6.12 2.78 21.91
N ASP A 208 -6.61 2.46 20.71
CA ASP A 208 -6.80 1.08 20.27
C ASP A 208 -5.47 0.44 19.88
N GLN A 209 -5.35 -0.84 20.21
CA GLN A 209 -4.14 -1.61 20.02
C GLN A 209 -4.26 -2.59 18.84
N ILE A 210 -3.13 -2.86 18.19
CA ILE A 210 -3.04 -3.84 17.10
C ILE A 210 -2.11 -4.96 17.55
N LEU A 211 -2.58 -6.20 17.48
CA LEU A 211 -1.77 -7.38 17.75
C LEU A 211 -0.91 -7.68 16.53
N VAL A 212 0.41 -7.60 16.68
CA VAL A 212 1.36 -8.10 15.67
C VAL A 212 1.79 -9.50 16.08
N LEU A 213 1.21 -10.50 15.42
CA LEU A 213 1.56 -11.89 15.63
C LEU A 213 2.74 -12.24 14.72
N THR A 214 3.87 -12.66 15.29
CA THR A 214 5.07 -12.98 14.51
C THR A 214 5.60 -14.37 14.83
N ALA A 215 6.51 -14.89 13.99
CA ALA A 215 7.15 -16.17 14.27
C ALA A 215 7.99 -16.11 15.55
N ASN A 216 8.75 -15.02 15.76
CA ASN A 216 9.55 -14.82 16.96
C ASN A 216 9.47 -13.39 17.49
N GLY A 217 8.90 -13.23 18.69
CA GLY A 217 8.66 -11.91 19.30
C GLY A 217 9.94 -11.16 19.73
N LEU A 218 11.07 -11.86 19.81
CA LEU A 218 12.38 -11.26 20.13
C LEU A 218 13.11 -10.75 18.91
N SER A 219 12.72 -11.18 17.70
CA SER A 219 13.47 -10.94 16.48
C SER A 219 13.07 -9.66 15.72
N LEU A 220 11.97 -9.02 16.09
CA LEU A 220 11.55 -7.74 15.47
C LEU A 220 12.30 -6.52 16.05
N LYS A 221 12.69 -6.57 17.33
CA LYS A 221 13.37 -5.44 18.01
C LYS A 221 14.68 -5.01 17.34
N PRO A 222 15.54 -5.93 16.86
CA PRO A 222 16.75 -5.55 16.11
C PRO A 222 16.46 -4.75 14.83
N GLN A 223 15.26 -4.88 14.24
CA GLN A 223 14.87 -4.17 13.02
C GLN A 223 14.11 -2.86 13.29
N LYS A 224 14.09 -2.39 14.55
CA LYS A 224 13.33 -1.21 14.99
C LYS A 224 13.49 -0.01 14.05
N GLU A 225 14.74 0.38 13.76
CA GLU A 225 15.00 1.57 12.95
C GLU A 225 14.46 1.42 11.53
N VAL A 226 14.59 0.24 10.92
CA VAL A 226 14.09 0.00 9.57
C VAL A 226 12.57 -0.01 9.56
N LEU A 227 11.93 -0.67 10.52
CA LEU A 227 10.47 -0.72 10.64
C LEU A 227 9.87 0.68 10.83
N LEU A 228 10.46 1.48 11.73
CA LEU A 228 10.02 2.85 11.98
C LEU A 228 10.22 3.73 10.74
N ASN A 229 11.42 3.72 10.14
CA ASN A 229 11.76 4.61 9.03
C ASN A 229 11.11 4.20 7.70
N SER A 230 10.80 2.91 7.53
CA SER A 230 10.31 2.38 6.24
C SER A 230 8.80 2.24 6.20
N CYS A 231 8.15 1.91 7.32
CA CYS A 231 6.68 1.75 7.37
C CYS A 231 6.05 2.34 8.62
N GLY A 232 6.69 3.31 9.29
CA GLY A 232 6.09 4.02 10.43
C GLY A 232 5.77 3.14 11.64
N PHE A 233 6.33 1.93 11.72
CA PHE A 233 6.07 0.99 12.81
C PHE A 233 7.12 1.14 13.91
N ASP A 234 6.74 1.75 15.03
CA ASP A 234 7.60 1.77 16.23
C ASP A 234 7.30 0.56 17.11
N VAL A 235 8.26 -0.36 17.19
CA VAL A 235 8.18 -1.57 18.03
C VAL A 235 8.08 -1.28 19.53
N ASN A 236 8.38 -0.05 19.95
CA ASN A 236 8.30 0.40 21.34
C ASN A 236 7.01 1.16 21.65
N GLU A 237 6.17 1.43 20.66
CA GLU A 237 4.89 2.08 20.87
C GLU A 237 3.90 1.09 21.50
N ASP A 238 3.22 1.50 22.57
CA ASP A 238 2.19 0.68 23.23
C ASP A 238 1.00 0.33 22.33
N ARG A 239 0.91 0.99 21.17
CA ARG A 239 -0.07 0.75 20.13
C ARG A 239 0.05 -0.64 19.51
N PHE A 240 1.26 -1.19 19.42
CA PHE A 240 1.51 -2.46 18.76
C PHE A 240 1.90 -3.54 19.78
N ILE A 241 0.99 -4.49 20.00
CA ILE A 241 1.23 -5.62 20.89
C ILE A 241 1.92 -6.73 20.10
N ILE A 242 3.24 -6.86 20.25
CA ILE A 242 4.01 -7.89 19.56
C ILE A 242 3.93 -9.21 20.33
N LYS A 243 3.47 -10.28 19.67
CA LYS A 243 3.46 -11.63 20.24
C LYS A 243 4.08 -12.63 19.29
N GLY A 244 5.05 -13.39 19.80
CA GLY A 244 5.74 -14.42 19.04
C GLY A 244 5.12 -15.81 19.23
N CYS A 245 5.13 -16.61 18.16
CA CYS A 245 4.62 -17.99 18.13
C CYS A 245 5.68 -19.04 18.48
N GLN A 246 6.92 -18.65 18.76
CA GLN A 246 8.05 -19.59 18.94
C GLN A 246 7.87 -20.64 20.05
N ASP A 247 6.99 -20.38 21.01
CA ASP A 247 6.71 -21.29 22.13
C ASP A 247 5.44 -22.14 21.91
N VAL A 248 4.79 -22.00 20.76
CA VAL A 248 3.63 -22.82 20.38
C VAL A 248 4.13 -24.20 19.90
N PRO A 249 3.68 -25.32 20.52
CA PRO A 249 4.13 -26.65 20.12
C PRO A 249 3.92 -26.95 18.64
N GLY A 250 4.97 -27.39 17.95
CA GLY A 250 5.00 -27.70 16.52
C GLY A 250 5.40 -26.51 15.63
N PHE A 251 5.37 -25.28 16.15
CA PHE A 251 5.75 -24.09 15.38
C PHE A 251 7.27 -23.86 15.32
N GLU A 252 8.05 -24.58 16.13
CA GLU A 252 9.52 -24.57 16.04
C GLU A 252 10.04 -25.08 14.69
N ALA A 253 9.21 -25.76 13.90
CA ALA A 253 9.50 -26.17 12.53
C ALA A 253 9.86 -24.99 11.62
N VAL A 254 9.24 -23.82 11.81
CA VAL A 254 9.55 -22.58 11.06
C VAL A 254 11.01 -22.20 11.22
N ALA A 255 11.52 -22.19 12.47
CA ALA A 255 12.90 -21.85 12.75
C ALA A 255 13.91 -22.90 12.22
N LYS A 256 13.45 -24.13 11.99
CA LYS A 256 14.26 -25.25 11.47
C LYS A 256 14.17 -25.40 9.95
N GLY A 257 13.18 -24.80 9.29
CA GLY A 257 12.96 -24.93 7.85
C GLY A 257 12.28 -26.22 7.47
N GLU A 258 11.47 -26.71 8.40
CA GLU A 258 10.75 -27.95 8.28
C GLU A 258 9.28 -27.65 7.94
N ALA A 259 8.58 -28.65 7.43
CA ALA A 259 7.15 -28.54 7.17
C ALA A 259 6.39 -28.29 8.49
N VAL A 260 5.59 -27.22 8.57
CA VAL A 260 4.70 -26.98 9.70
C VAL A 260 3.41 -27.81 9.53
N ASP A 261 3.04 -28.58 10.54
CA ASP A 261 1.70 -29.19 10.60
C ASP A 261 0.68 -28.14 11.07
N VAL A 262 0.11 -27.41 10.10
CA VAL A 262 -0.86 -26.32 10.34
C VAL A 262 -2.01 -26.78 11.25
N PHE A 263 -2.53 -28.00 11.07
CA PHE A 263 -3.65 -28.48 11.87
C PHE A 263 -3.26 -28.76 13.32
N HIS A 264 -2.07 -29.32 13.55
CA HIS A 264 -1.55 -29.55 14.88
C HIS A 264 -1.31 -28.23 15.63
N VAL A 265 -0.76 -27.23 14.93
CA VAL A 265 -0.33 -25.95 15.52
C VAL A 265 -1.49 -24.96 15.72
N GLN A 266 -2.49 -24.96 14.83
CA GLN A 266 -3.59 -23.98 14.83
C GLN A 266 -4.26 -23.77 16.20
N PRO A 267 -4.63 -24.82 16.98
CA PRO A 267 -5.23 -24.61 18.29
C PRO A 267 -4.34 -23.82 19.26
N GLY A 268 -3.02 -24.01 19.19
CA GLY A 268 -2.05 -23.31 20.01
C GLY A 268 -1.93 -21.83 19.63
N ILE A 269 -1.88 -21.51 18.34
CA ILE A 269 -1.87 -20.13 17.85
C ILE A 269 -3.17 -19.40 18.22
N VAL A 270 -4.33 -20.05 18.04
CA VAL A 270 -5.62 -19.49 18.45
C VAL A 270 -5.64 -19.22 19.96
N SER A 271 -5.18 -20.16 20.79
CA SER A 271 -5.12 -19.97 22.24
C SER A 271 -4.20 -18.81 22.61
N LEU A 272 -3.02 -18.72 22.01
CA LEU A 272 -2.06 -17.64 22.24
C LEU A 272 -2.68 -16.26 21.99
N VAL A 273 -3.39 -16.11 20.87
CA VAL A 273 -4.05 -14.86 20.49
C VAL A 273 -5.23 -14.55 21.41
N GLN A 274 -6.09 -15.52 21.70
CA GLN A 274 -7.22 -15.33 22.62
C GLN A 274 -6.74 -14.93 24.02
N ASP A 275 -5.70 -15.57 24.53
CA ASP A 275 -5.10 -15.24 25.83
C ASP A 275 -4.53 -13.82 25.83
N THR A 276 -3.88 -13.43 24.72
CA THR A 276 -3.33 -12.08 24.55
C THR A 276 -4.44 -11.02 24.54
N ILE A 277 -5.54 -11.25 23.81
CA ILE A 277 -6.70 -10.35 23.79
C ILE A 277 -7.35 -10.26 25.17
N ARG A 278 -7.47 -11.37 25.91
CA ARG A 278 -7.99 -11.35 27.29
C ARG A 278 -7.13 -10.48 28.22
N MET A 279 -5.81 -10.48 28.05
CA MET A 279 -4.88 -9.64 28.83
C MET A 279 -4.80 -8.19 28.33
N LYS A 280 -5.12 -7.96 27.06
CA LYS A 280 -5.04 -6.66 26.37
C LYS A 280 -6.37 -6.38 25.66
N PRO A 281 -7.42 -5.99 26.40
CA PRO A 281 -8.78 -5.86 25.85
C PRO A 281 -8.96 -4.69 24.87
N HIS A 282 -7.94 -3.84 24.70
CA HIS A 282 -7.94 -2.75 23.71
C HIS A 282 -7.48 -3.20 22.31
N ILE A 283 -7.12 -4.47 22.12
CA ILE A 283 -6.80 -4.98 20.78
C ILE A 283 -8.05 -4.95 19.90
N ARG A 284 -7.95 -4.31 18.73
CA ARG A 284 -9.03 -4.20 17.72
C ARG A 284 -8.71 -4.82 16.37
N GLY A 285 -7.45 -5.18 16.13
CA GLY A 285 -7.01 -5.81 14.89
C GLY A 285 -5.79 -6.69 15.07
N ILE A 286 -5.56 -7.59 14.12
CA ILE A 286 -4.45 -8.54 14.13
C ILE A 286 -3.68 -8.42 12.81
N LEU A 287 -2.36 -8.29 12.88
CA LEU A 287 -1.46 -8.41 11.74
C LEU A 287 -0.55 -9.63 11.93
N CYS A 288 -0.65 -10.59 11.03
CA CYS A 288 0.18 -11.78 10.99
C CYS A 288 1.50 -11.50 10.25
N GLU A 289 2.53 -11.14 11.00
CA GLU A 289 3.88 -10.89 10.54
C GLU A 289 4.74 -12.17 10.53
N CYS A 290 4.51 -13.00 9.53
CA CYS A 290 5.37 -14.09 9.04
C CYS A 290 4.66 -14.71 7.83
N THR A 291 5.41 -15.13 6.82
CA THR A 291 4.86 -15.73 5.60
C THR A 291 4.19 -17.09 5.82
N GLU A 292 4.51 -17.78 6.92
CA GLU A 292 3.88 -19.05 7.32
C GLU A 292 2.71 -18.87 8.32
N LEU A 293 2.33 -17.63 8.67
CA LEU A 293 1.16 -17.34 9.53
C LEU A 293 -0.19 -17.15 8.83
N PRO A 294 -0.31 -16.78 7.53
CA PRO A 294 -1.61 -16.65 6.88
C PRO A 294 -2.50 -17.92 6.92
N PRO A 295 -1.98 -19.17 6.92
CA PRO A 295 -2.81 -20.37 7.08
C PRO A 295 -3.69 -20.37 8.34
N TYR A 296 -3.36 -19.55 9.35
CA TYR A 296 -4.12 -19.44 10.59
C TYR A 296 -5.11 -18.26 10.60
N SER A 297 -5.08 -17.35 9.62
CA SER A 297 -5.84 -16.09 9.62
C SER A 297 -7.35 -16.32 9.80
N ASP A 298 -7.94 -17.29 9.10
CA ASP A 298 -9.38 -17.55 9.21
C ASP A 298 -9.79 -18.21 10.53
N ALA A 299 -8.90 -19.02 11.11
CA ALA A 299 -9.11 -19.51 12.46
C ALA A 299 -9.08 -18.38 13.50
N LEU A 300 -8.24 -17.37 13.29
CA LEU A 300 -8.22 -16.16 14.12
C LEU A 300 -9.50 -15.34 13.91
N ARG A 301 -9.88 -14.98 12.68
CA ARG A 301 -11.12 -14.24 12.35
C ARG A 301 -12.35 -14.91 12.96
N ALA A 302 -12.48 -16.23 12.78
CA ALA A 302 -13.60 -17.01 13.29
C ALA A 302 -13.70 -16.97 14.82
N ARG A 303 -12.56 -16.99 15.53
CA ARG A 303 -12.48 -17.15 16.99
C ARG A 303 -12.36 -15.86 17.78
N THR A 304 -11.93 -14.77 17.15
CA THR A 304 -11.75 -13.46 17.81
C THR A 304 -12.79 -12.43 17.36
N ASP A 305 -13.37 -12.62 16.18
CA ASP A 305 -14.19 -11.59 15.52
C ASP A 305 -13.45 -10.27 15.27
N LEU A 306 -12.13 -10.32 15.16
CA LEU A 306 -11.30 -9.18 14.78
C LEU A 306 -10.86 -9.29 13.32
N PRO A 307 -10.63 -8.16 12.62
CA PRO A 307 -9.96 -8.17 11.33
C PRO A 307 -8.53 -8.71 11.48
N VAL A 308 -8.13 -9.54 10.52
CA VAL A 308 -6.80 -10.14 10.42
C VAL A 308 -6.20 -9.78 9.07
N TRP A 309 -5.05 -9.11 9.08
CA TRP A 309 -4.22 -8.84 7.91
C TRP A 309 -2.99 -9.75 7.93
N ASP A 310 -2.48 -10.08 6.76
CA ASP A 310 -1.34 -10.98 6.59
C ASP A 310 -0.57 -10.65 5.29
N ALA A 311 0.40 -11.49 4.90
CA ALA A 311 1.19 -11.27 3.68
C ALA A 311 0.37 -11.43 2.39
N ILE A 312 -0.71 -12.21 2.41
CA ILE A 312 -1.60 -12.40 1.25
C ILE A 312 -2.48 -11.16 1.07
N THR A 313 -3.01 -10.59 2.16
CA THR A 313 -3.76 -9.32 2.07
C THR A 313 -2.89 -8.18 1.55
N ALA A 314 -1.60 -8.13 1.91
CA ALA A 314 -0.66 -7.16 1.34
C ALA A 314 -0.46 -7.38 -0.16
N ALA A 315 -0.31 -8.62 -0.60
CA ALA A 315 -0.12 -8.94 -2.01
C ALA A 315 -1.34 -8.59 -2.85
N ASP A 316 -2.53 -8.96 -2.38
CA ASP A 316 -3.80 -8.67 -3.04
C ASP A 316 -4.03 -7.16 -3.19
N PHE A 317 -3.64 -6.36 -2.19
CA PHE A 317 -3.69 -4.90 -2.26
C PHE A 317 -2.89 -4.34 -3.45
N TYR A 318 -1.63 -4.72 -3.60
CA TYR A 318 -0.79 -4.18 -4.68
C TYR A 318 -1.12 -4.77 -6.05
N VAL A 319 -1.51 -6.04 -6.12
CA VAL A 319 -1.86 -6.71 -7.38
C VAL A 319 -3.21 -6.22 -7.92
N SER A 320 -4.21 -6.03 -7.05
CA SER A 320 -5.54 -5.54 -7.45
C SER A 320 -5.50 -4.13 -8.04
N ALA A 321 -4.55 -3.28 -7.66
CA ALA A 321 -4.37 -1.94 -8.23
C ALA A 321 -4.03 -1.93 -9.73
N TYR A 322 -3.62 -3.08 -10.30
CA TYR A 322 -3.39 -3.26 -11.74
C TYR A 322 -4.50 -4.05 -12.43
N ARG A 323 -5.45 -4.59 -11.68
CA ARG A 323 -6.49 -5.48 -12.18
C ARG A 323 -7.68 -4.67 -12.68
N ASP A 324 -8.25 -5.10 -13.80
CA ASP A 324 -9.55 -4.63 -14.25
C ASP A 324 -10.62 -4.95 -13.19
N ASN A 325 -11.50 -3.99 -12.90
CA ASN A 325 -12.58 -4.24 -11.95
C ASN A 325 -13.70 -5.03 -12.64
N PRO A 326 -14.03 -6.26 -12.19
CA PRO A 326 -15.02 -7.09 -12.87
C PRO A 326 -16.46 -6.54 -12.80
N ARG A 327 -16.72 -5.49 -12.00
CA ARG A 327 -18.07 -4.93 -11.78
C ARG A 327 -18.34 -3.70 -12.63
N PHE A 328 -17.33 -2.87 -12.87
CA PHE A 328 -17.48 -1.58 -13.54
C PHE A 328 -16.30 -1.20 -14.44
N GLY A 329 -15.35 -2.12 -14.61
CA GLY A 329 -14.16 -1.92 -15.42
C GLY A 329 -14.44 -1.90 -16.92
N LEU A 330 -13.37 -2.03 -17.69
CA LEU A 330 -13.44 -1.96 -19.14
C LEU A 330 -13.45 -3.37 -19.72
N ASP A 331 -14.31 -3.60 -20.72
CA ASP A 331 -14.30 -4.88 -21.42
C ASP A 331 -13.03 -5.06 -22.29
N GLU A 332 -12.56 -6.31 -22.34
CA GLU A 332 -11.59 -6.84 -23.32
C GLU A 332 -10.23 -6.12 -23.44
N TRP A 333 -9.78 -5.31 -22.47
CA TRP A 333 -8.45 -4.67 -22.52
C TRP A 333 -7.35 -5.44 -21.78
N GLN A 334 -7.71 -6.19 -20.74
CA GLN A 334 -6.84 -7.03 -19.95
C GLN A 334 -7.26 -8.48 -20.13
N ALA A 335 -6.30 -9.38 -20.26
CA ALA A 335 -6.55 -10.82 -20.31
C ALA A 335 -7.00 -11.31 -18.93
N GLU A 336 -7.96 -12.22 -18.90
CA GLU A 336 -8.27 -12.98 -17.68
C GLU A 336 -7.10 -13.89 -17.31
N TRP A 337 -7.01 -14.24 -16.03
CA TRP A 337 -6.10 -15.29 -15.61
C TRP A 337 -6.66 -16.64 -16.04
N ASP A 338 -5.82 -17.46 -16.68
CA ASP A 338 -6.19 -18.79 -17.18
C ASP A 338 -6.24 -19.87 -16.10
N GLU A 339 -5.99 -19.50 -14.84
CA GLU A 339 -5.87 -20.39 -13.68
C GLU A 339 -4.72 -21.41 -13.80
N GLU A 340 -3.80 -21.21 -14.77
CA GLU A 340 -2.65 -22.07 -15.01
C GLU A 340 -1.35 -21.45 -14.47
N GLN A 341 -0.91 -21.93 -13.31
CA GLN A 341 0.35 -21.49 -12.71
C GLN A 341 1.58 -22.18 -13.35
N GLU A 342 2.62 -21.39 -13.70
CA GLU A 342 3.94 -21.90 -14.12
C GLU A 342 4.52 -22.83 -13.04
N GLU A 343 4.95 -24.04 -13.42
CA GLU A 343 5.61 -24.97 -12.50
C GLU A 343 6.96 -24.40 -12.03
N TYR A 344 7.17 -24.37 -10.71
CA TYR A 344 8.43 -23.91 -10.11
C TYR A 344 8.94 -24.87 -9.05
N SER A 345 10.23 -25.20 -9.12
CA SER A 345 10.99 -25.86 -8.06
C SER A 345 12.18 -25.00 -7.63
N PHE A 346 12.63 -25.20 -6.38
CA PHE A 346 13.71 -24.41 -5.79
C PHE A 346 14.95 -24.38 -6.69
N GLY A 347 15.39 -23.18 -7.08
CA GLY A 347 16.54 -22.97 -7.95
C GLY A 347 16.32 -23.28 -9.44
N MET A 348 15.10 -23.62 -9.88
CA MET A 348 14.81 -24.01 -11.28
C MET A 348 15.24 -22.96 -12.30
N ASN A 349 15.04 -21.68 -12.00
CA ASN A 349 15.29 -20.57 -12.91
C ASN A 349 16.68 -19.92 -12.75
N LEU A 350 17.57 -20.53 -11.96
CA LEU A 350 18.96 -20.11 -11.83
C LEU A 350 19.83 -20.69 -12.93
N ILE A 351 20.88 -19.97 -13.31
CA ILE A 351 21.96 -20.54 -14.15
C ILE A 351 22.84 -21.49 -13.33
N GLU A 352 23.57 -22.38 -13.98
CA GLU A 352 24.41 -23.39 -13.29
C GLU A 352 25.50 -22.79 -12.38
N ALA A 353 25.98 -21.58 -12.69
CA ALA A 353 26.92 -20.88 -11.81
C ALA A 353 26.26 -20.49 -10.48
N ASP A 354 25.06 -19.94 -10.51
CA ASP A 354 24.29 -19.50 -9.35
C ASP A 354 23.76 -20.67 -8.52
N LYS A 355 23.44 -21.80 -9.16
CA LYS A 355 23.07 -23.02 -8.43
C LYS A 355 24.19 -23.51 -7.52
N LYS A 356 25.46 -23.24 -7.88
CA LYS A 356 26.62 -23.62 -7.06
C LYS A 356 26.82 -22.73 -5.84
N SER A 357 26.32 -21.49 -5.88
CA SER A 357 26.37 -20.56 -4.74
C SER A 357 25.19 -20.72 -3.79
N LEU A 358 24.22 -21.60 -4.10
CA LEU A 358 23.17 -21.97 -3.16
C LEU A 358 23.76 -22.68 -1.93
N VAL A 359 23.35 -22.19 -0.76
CA VAL A 359 23.64 -22.81 0.54
C VAL A 359 22.82 -24.10 0.68
N ASN A 360 21.54 -24.06 0.31
CA ASN A 360 20.67 -25.23 0.32
C ASN A 360 20.74 -26.02 -0.99
N LYS A 361 20.86 -27.35 -0.90
CA LYS A 361 21.01 -28.21 -2.08
C LYS A 361 19.68 -28.44 -2.80
N ILE A 362 19.71 -28.31 -4.13
CA ILE A 362 18.58 -28.65 -5.01
C ILE A 362 18.32 -30.16 -4.92
N GLY A 363 17.05 -30.55 -4.71
CA GLY A 363 16.63 -31.96 -4.71
C GLY A 363 16.54 -32.66 -3.34
N THR A 364 16.81 -31.97 -2.22
CA THR A 364 16.61 -32.52 -0.87
C THR A 364 15.15 -32.46 -0.39
N ALA A 365 14.33 -31.60 -1.00
CA ALA A 365 12.90 -31.53 -0.72
C ALA A 365 12.12 -32.58 -1.54
N LYS A 366 11.15 -33.24 -0.91
CA LYS A 366 10.23 -34.16 -1.61
C LYS A 366 9.56 -33.42 -2.78
N PRO A 367 9.35 -34.08 -3.93
CA PRO A 367 8.73 -33.45 -5.09
C PRO A 367 7.37 -32.83 -4.71
N LYS A 368 7.16 -31.57 -5.10
CA LYS A 368 5.89 -30.86 -4.93
C LYS A 368 4.79 -31.72 -5.57
N LYS A 369 3.71 -32.03 -4.82
CA LYS A 369 2.51 -32.56 -5.48
C LYS A 369 2.06 -31.50 -6.48
N LYS A 370 1.71 -31.89 -7.70
CA LYS A 370 1.07 -30.96 -8.64
C LYS A 370 -0.17 -30.40 -7.95
N HIS A 371 -0.20 -29.10 -7.68
CA HIS A 371 -1.41 -28.43 -7.22
C HIS A 371 -2.40 -28.53 -8.38
N ARG A 372 -3.36 -29.44 -8.26
CA ARG A 372 -4.42 -29.67 -9.25
C ARG A 372 -5.72 -29.16 -8.64
N GLY A 373 -6.13 -27.98 -9.09
CA GLY A 373 -7.42 -27.36 -8.80
C GLY A 373 -7.58 -26.87 -7.36
N HIS A 374 -8.57 -26.00 -7.18
CA HIS A 374 -9.04 -25.56 -5.87
C HIS A 374 -9.23 -26.75 -4.93
N PRO A 375 -8.73 -26.71 -3.68
CA PRO A 375 -9.09 -27.68 -2.67
C PRO A 375 -10.62 -27.74 -2.59
N LYS A 376 -11.21 -28.93 -2.72
CA LYS A 376 -12.67 -29.06 -2.56
C LYS A 376 -13.01 -28.62 -1.13
N ALA A 377 -13.81 -27.56 -0.96
CA ALA A 377 -14.22 -26.96 0.33
C ALA A 377 -14.55 -28.00 1.42
N HIS A 378 -15.21 -29.09 1.03
CA HIS A 378 -15.56 -30.22 1.92
C HIS A 378 -14.36 -30.91 2.60
N THR A 379 -13.14 -30.79 2.07
CA THR A 379 -11.92 -31.46 2.57
C THR A 379 -11.30 -30.68 3.73
N ILE A 380 -11.42 -29.35 3.70
CA ILE A 380 -10.97 -28.46 4.78
C ILE A 380 -12.03 -28.46 5.90
N ALA A 381 -13.31 -28.32 5.55
CA ALA A 381 -14.43 -28.36 6.50
C ALA A 381 -14.56 -29.69 7.26
N LYS A 382 -14.27 -30.84 6.64
CA LYS A 382 -14.27 -32.15 7.33
C LYS A 382 -13.18 -32.29 8.41
N ARG A 383 -12.08 -31.52 8.33
CA ARG A 383 -10.91 -31.65 9.22
C ARG A 383 -10.96 -30.69 10.42
N THR A 384 -11.71 -29.60 10.33
CA THR A 384 -11.87 -28.60 11.41
C THR A 384 -13.17 -28.79 12.21
N LYS A 385 -13.67 -30.04 12.34
CA LYS A 385 -14.90 -30.38 13.06
C LYS A 385 -14.82 -30.03 14.56
N ARG A 386 -15.09 -28.78 14.90
CA ARG A 386 -15.56 -28.30 16.21
C ARG A 386 -16.52 -27.15 15.95
N ASN A 387 -17.66 -27.17 16.64
CA ASN A 387 -18.80 -26.24 16.57
C ASN A 387 -18.38 -24.76 16.46
N LEU A 388 -18.09 -24.27 15.26
CA LEU A 388 -18.01 -22.84 14.97
C LEU A 388 -19.43 -22.37 14.70
N THR A 389 -19.87 -21.33 15.41
CA THR A 389 -21.11 -20.64 15.08
C THR A 389 -20.93 -19.96 13.73
N LYS A 390 -21.82 -20.24 12.78
CA LYS A 390 -21.80 -19.60 11.46
C LYS A 390 -21.97 -18.08 11.64
N LYS A 391 -21.02 -17.30 11.14
CA LYS A 391 -21.08 -15.83 11.15
C LYS A 391 -21.63 -15.30 9.83
N GLN A 392 -22.20 -14.09 9.85
CA GLN A 392 -22.64 -13.40 8.64
C GLN A 392 -21.46 -13.01 7.73
N ALA A 393 -21.75 -12.79 6.45
CA ALA A 393 -20.80 -12.21 5.52
C ALA A 393 -20.38 -10.81 6.01
N PRO A 394 -19.16 -10.33 5.68
CA PRO A 394 -18.73 -8.98 6.02
C PRO A 394 -19.60 -7.93 5.33
N ILE A 395 -19.98 -6.89 6.08
CA ILE A 395 -20.83 -5.80 5.60
C ILE A 395 -20.04 -4.49 5.74
N LEU A 396 -20.00 -3.67 4.70
CA LEU A 396 -19.42 -2.34 4.74
C LEU A 396 -20.48 -1.29 5.11
N GLY A 397 -20.15 -0.39 6.03
CA GLY A 397 -20.94 0.80 6.31
C GLY A 397 -20.45 2.00 5.50
N VAL A 398 -21.36 2.72 4.83
CA VAL A 398 -21.06 3.96 4.13
C VAL A 398 -21.82 5.11 4.79
N VAL A 399 -21.08 6.04 5.39
CA VAL A 399 -21.64 7.29 5.91
C VAL A 399 -21.77 8.27 4.76
N ARG A 400 -22.98 8.80 4.57
CA ARG A 400 -23.29 9.67 3.45
C ARG A 400 -23.44 11.13 3.84
N LEU A 401 -23.01 12.02 2.94
CA LEU A 401 -23.37 13.44 2.98
C LEU A 401 -24.90 13.60 2.79
N ASP A 402 -25.41 14.76 3.20
CA ASP A 402 -26.74 15.22 2.86
C ASP A 402 -26.73 15.78 1.43
N TYR A 403 -26.61 14.87 0.48
CA TYR A 403 -26.39 15.16 -0.92
C TYR A 403 -26.98 14.02 -1.75
N ASN A 404 -27.77 14.38 -2.76
CA ASN A 404 -28.48 13.40 -3.59
C ASN A 404 -28.07 13.55 -5.05
N TYR A 405 -27.67 12.45 -5.67
CA TYR A 405 -27.37 12.39 -7.09
C TYR A 405 -27.47 10.93 -7.55
N PRO A 406 -27.66 10.65 -8.84
CA PRO A 406 -27.61 9.28 -9.36
C PRO A 406 -26.14 8.81 -9.48
N PRO A 407 -25.67 7.88 -8.63
CA PRO A 407 -24.27 7.47 -8.64
C PRO A 407 -23.96 6.57 -9.84
N ALA A 408 -22.71 6.59 -10.31
CA ALA A 408 -22.24 5.73 -11.38
C ALA A 408 -21.67 4.41 -10.85
N ALA A 409 -21.60 3.38 -11.69
CA ALA A 409 -20.89 2.15 -11.29
C ALA A 409 -19.40 2.45 -11.04
N GLY A 410 -18.89 2.04 -9.87
CA GLY A 410 -17.57 2.41 -9.35
C GLY A 410 -17.62 3.48 -8.25
N ASP A 411 -18.68 4.29 -8.21
CA ASP A 411 -18.92 5.23 -7.12
C ASP A 411 -19.14 4.50 -5.79
N THR A 412 -18.68 5.09 -4.68
CA THR A 412 -18.94 4.54 -3.34
C THR A 412 -20.41 4.54 -2.97
N ASP A 413 -21.21 5.45 -3.55
CA ASP A 413 -22.66 5.51 -3.34
C ASP A 413 -23.44 4.52 -4.21
N PHE A 414 -22.78 3.84 -5.14
CA PHE A 414 -23.41 2.80 -5.96
C PHE A 414 -23.24 1.42 -5.33
N PRO A 415 -24.32 0.75 -4.87
CA PRO A 415 -24.18 -0.54 -4.18
C PRO A 415 -23.51 -1.62 -5.04
N GLY A 416 -23.72 -1.59 -6.36
CA GLY A 416 -23.09 -2.53 -7.31
C GLY A 416 -21.58 -2.37 -7.50
N SER A 417 -20.94 -1.37 -6.88
CA SER A 417 -19.48 -1.19 -6.91
C SER A 417 -18.73 -2.24 -6.07
N TYR A 418 -19.45 -2.95 -5.20
CA TYR A 418 -18.89 -3.85 -4.19
C TYR A 418 -19.25 -5.33 -4.45
N ASN A 419 -18.43 -6.25 -3.92
CA ASN A 419 -18.71 -7.69 -3.93
C ASN A 419 -19.01 -8.23 -2.52
N TYR A 420 -19.73 -7.43 -1.75
CA TYR A 420 -20.18 -7.66 -0.39
C TYR A 420 -21.32 -6.68 -0.11
N ASP A 421 -22.09 -6.98 0.93
CA ASP A 421 -23.17 -6.13 1.38
C ASP A 421 -22.66 -4.76 1.81
N VAL A 422 -23.41 -3.74 1.41
CA VAL A 422 -23.20 -2.35 1.83
C VAL A 422 -24.44 -1.79 2.49
N VAL A 423 -24.24 -1.05 3.57
CA VAL A 423 -25.30 -0.36 4.30
C VAL A 423 -24.99 1.13 4.33
N PHE A 424 -25.92 1.93 3.84
CA PHE A 424 -25.77 3.37 3.75
C PHE A 424 -26.53 4.09 4.86
N ARG A 425 -25.94 5.15 5.40
CA ARG A 425 -26.65 6.09 6.27
C ARG A 425 -26.21 7.53 6.03
N ALA A 426 -27.16 8.36 5.61
CA ALA A 426 -26.96 9.81 5.51
C ALA A 426 -26.88 10.49 6.88
N VAL A 427 -26.13 11.59 6.92
CA VAL A 427 -25.99 12.47 8.08
C VAL A 427 -26.78 13.75 7.82
N PRO A 428 -27.93 13.97 8.48
CA PRO A 428 -28.75 15.15 8.26
C PRO A 428 -27.98 16.46 8.46
N GLY A 429 -28.03 17.35 7.46
CA GLY A 429 -27.33 18.64 7.46
C GLY A 429 -25.84 18.60 7.18
N LEU A 430 -25.23 17.42 6.92
CA LEU A 430 -23.83 17.32 6.54
C LEU A 430 -23.64 17.65 5.06
N THR A 431 -23.37 18.92 4.77
CA THR A 431 -23.22 19.40 3.39
C THR A 431 -21.82 19.16 2.82
N PHE A 432 -21.72 19.13 1.49
CA PHE A 432 -20.44 19.11 0.76
C PHE A 432 -19.51 20.28 1.16
N ALA A 433 -20.07 21.47 1.39
CA ALA A 433 -19.30 22.64 1.84
C ALA A 433 -18.71 22.45 3.25
N MET A 434 -19.39 21.76 4.16
CA MET A 434 -18.83 21.39 5.47
C MET A 434 -17.69 20.38 5.33
N ALA A 435 -17.86 19.38 4.45
CA ALA A 435 -16.82 18.40 4.15
C ALA A 435 -15.57 19.09 3.58
N GLN A 436 -15.68 19.93 2.56
CA GLN A 436 -14.55 20.69 1.99
C GLN A 436 -13.83 21.56 3.04
N ARG A 437 -14.59 22.19 3.95
CA ARG A 437 -14.01 22.99 5.05
C ARG A 437 -13.38 22.13 6.16
N GLY A 438 -13.66 20.83 6.19
CA GLY A 438 -13.25 19.93 7.27
C GLY A 438 -13.86 20.29 8.62
N LYS A 439 -15.05 20.92 8.63
CA LYS A 439 -15.67 21.40 9.88
C LYS A 439 -17.19 21.25 9.86
N MET A 440 -17.70 20.42 10.76
CA MET A 440 -19.13 20.29 11.04
C MET A 440 -19.60 21.34 12.05
N THR A 441 -20.90 21.66 12.02
CA THR A 441 -21.55 22.33 13.16
C THR A 441 -21.72 21.33 14.30
N TYR A 442 -21.95 21.81 15.53
CA TYR A 442 -22.18 20.94 16.68
C TYR A 442 -23.36 19.98 16.47
N ALA A 443 -24.47 20.47 15.90
CA ALA A 443 -25.65 19.66 15.61
C ALA A 443 -25.35 18.56 14.58
N VAL A 444 -24.66 18.91 13.49
CA VAL A 444 -24.29 17.95 12.44
C VAL A 444 -23.27 16.92 12.96
N GLN A 445 -22.33 17.33 13.81
CA GLN A 445 -21.39 16.40 14.44
C GLN A 445 -22.12 15.38 15.34
N HIS A 446 -23.19 15.78 16.05
CA HIS A 446 -24.01 14.86 16.83
C HIS A 446 -24.69 13.82 15.92
N GLU A 447 -25.29 14.25 14.81
CA GLU A 447 -25.88 13.34 13.82
C GLU A 447 -24.83 12.43 13.16
N PHE A 448 -23.63 12.93 12.92
CA PHE A 448 -22.52 12.15 12.37
C PHE A 448 -22.13 11.00 13.31
N VAL A 449 -21.96 11.29 14.61
CA VAL A 449 -21.68 10.27 15.63
C VAL A 449 -22.80 9.23 15.70
N GLU A 450 -24.06 9.67 15.63
CA GLU A 450 -25.20 8.75 15.64
C GLU A 450 -25.27 7.89 14.37
N ALA A 451 -24.84 8.42 13.22
CA ALA A 451 -24.74 7.62 11.99
C ALA A 451 -23.71 6.50 12.12
N ILE A 452 -22.52 6.79 12.67
CA ILE A 452 -21.48 5.78 12.93
C ILE A 452 -22.02 4.68 13.85
N ARG A 453 -22.60 5.06 15.00
CA ARG A 453 -23.13 4.10 15.98
C ARG A 453 -24.24 3.23 15.40
N TRP A 454 -25.05 3.75 14.50
CA TRP A 454 -26.10 2.97 13.87
C TRP A 454 -25.58 2.00 12.84
N LEU A 455 -24.57 2.39 12.06
CA LEU A 455 -23.90 1.45 11.15
C LEU A 455 -23.30 0.29 11.95
N GLU A 456 -22.67 0.56 13.09
CA GLU A 456 -22.21 -0.51 14.00
C GLU A 456 -23.35 -1.39 14.51
N ARG A 457 -24.51 -0.82 14.88
CA ARG A 457 -25.69 -1.60 15.27
C ARG A 457 -26.26 -2.46 14.13
N LYS A 458 -25.93 -2.14 12.87
CA LYS A 458 -26.24 -2.98 11.70
C LYS A 458 -25.22 -4.11 11.46
N GLY A 459 -24.19 -4.21 12.30
CA GLY A 459 -23.21 -5.29 12.22
C GLY A 459 -22.20 -5.11 11.09
N VAL A 460 -21.96 -3.88 10.64
CA VAL A 460 -20.89 -3.57 9.70
C VAL A 460 -19.53 -3.91 10.32
N CYS A 461 -18.56 -4.31 9.50
CA CYS A 461 -17.22 -4.67 9.95
C CYS A 461 -16.14 -3.66 9.54
N GLY A 462 -16.54 -2.58 8.87
CA GLY A 462 -15.74 -1.41 8.54
C GLY A 462 -16.65 -0.25 8.12
N ILE A 463 -16.18 0.99 8.26
CA ILE A 463 -16.96 2.19 7.94
C ILE A 463 -16.14 3.13 7.05
N THR A 464 -16.72 3.57 5.94
CA THR A 464 -16.16 4.56 5.03
C THR A 464 -17.11 5.75 4.83
N GLY A 465 -16.65 6.78 4.13
CA GLY A 465 -17.44 7.94 3.72
C GLY A 465 -17.70 7.93 2.21
N ASP A 466 -18.78 8.58 1.78
CA ASP A 466 -19.12 8.76 0.36
C ASP A 466 -18.43 9.97 -0.29
N CYS A 467 -17.58 10.67 0.45
CA CYS A 467 -16.85 11.83 -0.04
C CYS A 467 -15.42 11.84 0.50
N GLY A 468 -14.42 11.93 -0.38
CA GLY A 468 -13.01 11.89 0.03
C GLY A 468 -12.58 13.03 0.98
N PHE A 469 -13.29 14.16 0.97
CA PHE A 469 -13.07 15.26 1.92
C PHE A 469 -13.50 14.92 3.36
N MET A 470 -14.21 13.81 3.59
CA MET A 470 -14.58 13.33 4.93
C MET A 470 -13.40 12.76 5.71
N MET A 471 -12.20 12.68 5.09
CA MET A 471 -10.96 12.37 5.78
C MET A 471 -10.74 13.24 7.03
N ALA A 472 -11.15 14.52 6.99
CA ALA A 472 -11.10 15.42 8.16
C ALA A 472 -11.96 14.95 9.35
N PHE A 473 -12.97 14.11 9.12
CA PHE A 473 -13.87 13.59 10.15
C PHE A 473 -13.49 12.19 10.65
N GLN A 474 -12.44 11.60 10.08
CA GLN A 474 -11.92 10.31 10.53
C GLN A 474 -11.59 10.26 12.04
N PRO A 475 -10.99 11.29 12.66
CA PRO A 475 -10.70 11.26 14.09
C PRO A 475 -11.97 11.13 14.93
N ILE A 476 -13.03 11.87 14.55
CA ILE A 476 -14.32 11.83 15.25
C ILE A 476 -14.98 10.46 15.07
N ALA A 477 -14.90 9.87 13.88
CA ALA A 477 -15.54 8.59 13.60
C ALA A 477 -14.83 7.43 14.31
N ARG A 478 -13.49 7.38 14.31
CA ARG A 478 -12.75 6.31 14.96
C ARG A 478 -12.77 6.42 16.50
N GLU A 479 -12.96 7.62 17.05
CA GLU A 479 -13.17 7.81 18.51
C GLU A 479 -14.42 7.06 19.01
N VAL A 480 -15.45 6.93 18.16
CA VAL A 480 -16.73 6.31 18.56
C VAL A 480 -16.94 4.91 18.01
N ALA A 481 -16.20 4.50 16.97
CA ALA A 481 -16.32 3.20 16.34
C ALA A 481 -15.41 2.15 16.99
N ASN A 482 -15.84 0.89 16.99
CA ASN A 482 -15.05 -0.29 17.38
C ASN A 482 -14.54 -1.08 16.18
N VAL A 483 -14.99 -0.71 14.98
CA VAL A 483 -14.60 -1.28 13.68
C VAL A 483 -13.69 -0.29 12.95
N PRO A 484 -12.81 -0.75 12.03
CA PRO A 484 -11.94 0.14 11.29
C PRO A 484 -12.73 1.20 10.51
N VAL A 485 -12.29 2.45 10.61
CA VAL A 485 -12.82 3.60 9.89
C VAL A 485 -11.82 4.03 8.81
N PHE A 486 -12.29 4.26 7.59
CA PHE A 486 -11.45 4.68 6.45
C PHE A 486 -12.24 5.64 5.57
N MET A 487 -12.35 6.89 6.02
CA MET A 487 -13.26 7.89 5.44
C MET A 487 -12.88 8.39 4.03
N SER A 488 -11.69 8.04 3.54
CA SER A 488 -11.18 8.44 2.23
C SER A 488 -10.16 7.43 1.75
N SER A 489 -10.06 7.25 0.43
CA SER A 489 -9.02 6.40 -0.19
C SER A 489 -7.60 6.85 0.17
N MET A 490 -7.41 8.12 0.58
CA MET A 490 -6.12 8.67 1.00
C MET A 490 -5.52 7.98 2.23
N VAL A 491 -6.30 7.25 3.04
CA VAL A 491 -5.72 6.44 4.14
C VAL A 491 -4.70 5.42 3.64
N GLN A 492 -4.78 5.04 2.37
CA GLN A 492 -3.85 4.10 1.72
C GLN A 492 -2.52 4.77 1.35
N CYS A 493 -2.45 6.10 1.23
CA CYS A 493 -1.28 6.82 0.72
C CYS A 493 0.04 6.48 1.45
N PRO A 494 0.08 6.38 2.79
CA PRO A 494 1.27 5.91 3.49
C PRO A 494 1.70 4.53 3.00
N MET A 495 0.80 3.53 2.98
CA MET A 495 1.09 2.17 2.50
C MET A 495 1.56 2.18 1.04
N ILE A 496 0.86 2.88 0.14
CA ILE A 496 1.23 3.00 -1.28
C ILE A 496 2.66 3.54 -1.41
N SER A 497 3.00 4.61 -0.67
CA SER A 497 4.30 5.27 -0.77
C SER A 497 5.47 4.44 -0.23
N VAL A 498 5.22 3.50 0.68
CA VAL A 498 6.24 2.60 1.25
C VAL A 498 6.81 1.68 0.17
N ALA A 499 6.01 1.36 -0.84
CA ALA A 499 6.38 0.44 -1.92
C ALA A 499 7.27 1.02 -3.01
N PHE A 500 7.53 2.34 -2.97
CA PHE A 500 8.33 3.06 -3.96
C PHE A 500 9.49 3.82 -3.32
N ASP A 501 10.50 4.17 -4.10
CA ASP A 501 11.62 4.95 -3.58
C ASP A 501 11.18 6.36 -3.16
N LYS A 502 11.95 6.99 -2.28
CA LYS A 502 11.62 8.33 -1.75
C LYS A 502 11.56 9.43 -2.83
N TYR A 503 12.12 9.19 -4.02
CA TYR A 503 12.05 10.11 -5.16
C TYR A 503 10.91 9.80 -6.13
N ASP A 504 10.29 8.62 -6.01
CA ASP A 504 9.11 8.26 -6.79
C ASP A 504 7.89 8.98 -6.22
N LYS A 505 7.02 9.42 -7.13
CA LYS A 505 5.83 10.21 -6.81
C LYS A 505 4.55 9.38 -6.99
N ILE A 506 3.53 9.72 -6.22
CA ILE A 506 2.17 9.22 -6.32
C ILE A 506 1.30 10.38 -6.78
N MET A 507 0.61 10.19 -7.91
CA MET A 507 -0.34 11.17 -8.41
C MET A 507 -1.66 11.01 -7.67
N ILE A 508 -2.10 12.05 -6.98
CA ILE A 508 -3.41 12.09 -6.35
C ILE A 508 -4.34 12.88 -7.27
N LEU A 509 -5.40 12.24 -7.76
CA LEU A 509 -6.49 12.92 -8.47
C LEU A 509 -7.64 13.17 -7.51
N THR A 510 -8.01 14.43 -7.34
CA THR A 510 -9.14 14.86 -6.51
C THR A 510 -10.16 15.62 -7.37
N ALA A 511 -11.39 15.79 -6.87
CA ALA A 511 -12.37 16.59 -7.58
C ALA A 511 -11.92 18.06 -7.71
N ASN A 512 -11.28 18.60 -6.67
CA ASN A 512 -10.79 19.97 -6.66
C ASN A 512 -9.49 20.10 -5.85
N SER A 513 -8.40 20.53 -6.49
CA SER A 513 -7.09 20.66 -5.85
C SER A 513 -7.00 21.81 -4.83
N GLU A 514 -7.88 22.81 -4.92
CA GLU A 514 -7.87 23.95 -4.00
C GLU A 514 -8.53 23.62 -2.65
N THR A 515 -9.34 22.56 -2.58
CA THR A 515 -10.19 22.25 -1.42
C THR A 515 -9.58 21.26 -0.43
N LEU A 516 -8.40 20.69 -0.72
CA LEU A 516 -7.64 19.87 0.25
C LEU A 516 -6.80 20.72 1.21
N LYS A 517 -6.38 21.93 0.81
CA LYS A 517 -5.53 22.83 1.60
C LYS A 517 -6.10 23.16 2.99
N PRO A 518 -7.41 23.44 3.17
CA PRO A 518 -7.99 23.75 4.48
C PRO A 518 -7.86 22.62 5.51
N GLN A 519 -7.73 21.36 5.06
CA GLN A 519 -7.69 20.19 5.95
C GLN A 519 -6.28 19.76 6.34
N LYS A 520 -5.25 20.44 5.82
CA LYS A 520 -3.83 20.09 5.98
C LYS A 520 -3.44 19.68 7.39
N GLU A 521 -3.81 20.47 8.39
CA GLU A 521 -3.42 20.22 9.78
C GLU A 521 -4.01 18.92 10.31
N VAL A 522 -5.29 18.64 10.02
CA VAL A 522 -5.97 17.41 10.46
C VAL A 522 -5.42 16.19 9.72
N LEU A 523 -5.20 16.30 8.41
CA LEU A 523 -4.62 15.24 7.59
C LEU A 523 -3.23 14.83 8.11
N LEU A 524 -2.39 15.81 8.44
CA LEU A 524 -1.05 15.56 8.96
C LEU A 524 -1.11 15.01 10.39
N SER A 525 -1.74 15.75 11.31
CA SER A 525 -1.65 15.45 12.74
C SER A 525 -2.46 14.23 13.18
N GLN A 526 -3.55 13.89 12.46
CA GLN A 526 -4.47 12.83 12.89
C GLN A 526 -4.51 11.63 11.96
N CYS A 527 -4.13 11.80 10.69
CA CYS A 527 -4.19 10.74 9.67
C CYS A 527 -2.82 10.33 9.12
N GLY A 528 -1.74 11.01 9.52
CA GLY A 528 -0.38 10.70 9.06
C GLY A 528 -0.13 11.03 7.58
N PHE A 529 -0.95 11.91 6.98
CA PHE A 529 -0.82 12.33 5.60
C PHE A 529 -0.39 13.79 5.51
N ASP A 530 0.85 14.01 5.09
CA ASP A 530 1.36 15.35 4.81
C ASP A 530 1.04 15.77 3.37
N VAL A 531 0.13 16.74 3.21
CA VAL A 531 -0.21 17.32 1.90
C VAL A 531 0.99 18.06 1.25
N ASP A 532 2.01 18.43 2.03
CA ASP A 532 3.23 19.06 1.52
C ASP A 532 4.34 18.05 1.19
N ASP A 533 4.14 16.76 1.48
CA ASP A 533 5.11 15.73 1.10
C ASP A 533 5.18 15.67 -0.43
N LYS A 534 6.36 16.02 -0.96
CA LYS A 534 6.64 16.14 -2.39
C LYS A 534 6.50 14.81 -3.15
N ARG A 535 6.37 13.68 -2.44
CA ARG A 535 6.01 12.39 -3.03
C ARG A 535 4.56 12.36 -3.49
N PHE A 536 3.66 13.12 -2.89
CA PHE A 536 2.27 13.20 -3.32
C PHE A 536 2.06 14.45 -4.20
N VAL A 537 1.73 14.24 -5.47
CA VAL A 537 1.41 15.33 -6.39
C VAL A 537 -0.08 15.36 -6.65
N ILE A 538 -0.73 16.38 -6.07
CA ILE A 538 -2.19 16.53 -6.06
C ILE A 538 -2.63 17.35 -7.27
N TYR A 539 -3.53 16.80 -8.08
CA TYR A 539 -4.16 17.48 -9.20
C TYR A 539 -5.67 17.35 -9.12
N GLY A 540 -6.35 18.44 -9.44
CA GLY A 540 -7.80 18.49 -9.45
C GLY A 540 -8.39 18.23 -10.83
N CYS A 541 -9.57 17.64 -10.88
CA CYS A 541 -10.31 17.33 -12.11
C CYS A 541 -11.34 18.42 -12.48
N GLN A 542 -11.44 19.52 -11.73
CA GLN A 542 -12.47 20.55 -11.89
C GLN A 542 -12.52 21.21 -13.28
N ASP A 543 -11.41 21.22 -14.02
CA ASP A 543 -11.33 21.84 -15.35
C ASP A 543 -11.56 20.82 -16.49
N VAL A 544 -11.84 19.56 -16.17
CA VAL A 544 -12.18 18.53 -17.16
C VAL A 544 -13.63 18.74 -17.61
N PRO A 545 -13.90 18.94 -18.92
CA PRO A 545 -15.26 19.18 -19.41
C PRO A 545 -16.25 18.11 -18.96
N GLY A 546 -17.36 18.53 -18.33
CA GLY A 546 -18.43 17.65 -17.83
C GLY A 546 -18.19 17.11 -16.42
N PHE A 547 -16.99 17.27 -15.84
CA PHE A 547 -16.71 16.85 -14.46
C PHE A 547 -17.15 17.89 -13.42
N ASP A 548 -17.51 19.10 -13.84
CA ASP A 548 -18.10 20.14 -12.98
C ASP A 548 -19.46 19.72 -12.38
N ALA A 549 -20.11 18.70 -12.95
CA ALA A 549 -21.31 18.05 -12.40
C ALA A 549 -21.12 17.56 -10.96
N VAL A 550 -19.93 17.06 -10.61
CA VAL A 550 -19.57 16.62 -9.24
C VAL A 550 -19.73 17.76 -8.23
N ALA A 551 -19.32 18.97 -8.60
CA ALA A 551 -19.44 20.12 -7.72
C ALA A 551 -20.88 20.66 -7.60
N LYS A 552 -21.80 20.19 -8.46
CA LYS A 552 -23.15 20.74 -8.63
C LYS A 552 -24.28 19.87 -8.09
N GLY A 553 -24.07 18.63 -7.68
CA GLY A 553 -25.20 17.73 -7.42
C GLY A 553 -25.65 16.87 -8.57
N GLU A 554 -24.91 16.88 -9.68
CA GLU A 554 -25.45 16.40 -10.95
C GLU A 554 -24.84 15.07 -11.36
N LYS A 555 -25.64 14.28 -12.09
CA LYS A 555 -25.16 13.02 -12.68
C LYS A 555 -24.01 13.29 -13.65
N VAL A 556 -22.88 12.63 -13.43
CA VAL A 556 -21.74 12.67 -14.35
C VAL A 556 -21.96 11.75 -15.54
N ASP A 557 -21.70 12.23 -16.76
CA ASP A 557 -21.57 11.37 -17.95
C ASP A 557 -20.15 10.79 -18.02
N VAL A 558 -19.98 9.62 -17.39
CA VAL A 558 -18.68 8.93 -17.29
C VAL A 558 -18.06 8.70 -18.67
N ALA A 559 -18.85 8.31 -19.68
CA ALA A 559 -18.34 8.02 -21.01
C ALA A 559 -17.80 9.28 -21.70
N TYR A 560 -18.52 10.41 -21.58
CA TYR A 560 -18.10 11.70 -22.10
C TYR A 560 -16.85 12.25 -21.39
N VAL A 561 -16.77 12.09 -20.06
CA VAL A 561 -15.68 12.63 -19.23
C VAL A 561 -14.39 11.79 -19.28
N THR A 562 -14.49 10.47 -19.47
CA THR A 562 -13.36 9.53 -19.46
C THR A 562 -12.16 9.98 -20.31
N PRO A 563 -12.32 10.39 -21.60
CA PRO A 563 -11.20 10.84 -22.40
C PRO A 563 -10.47 12.06 -21.82
N GLY A 564 -11.20 12.96 -21.14
CA GLY A 564 -10.66 14.15 -20.49
C GLY A 564 -9.82 13.80 -19.27
N ILE A 565 -10.30 12.89 -18.41
CA ILE A 565 -9.55 12.40 -17.24
C ILE A 565 -8.27 11.68 -17.67
N VAL A 566 -8.35 10.81 -18.68
CA VAL A 566 -7.17 10.12 -19.24
C VAL A 566 -6.19 11.12 -19.86
N HIS A 567 -6.69 12.14 -20.56
CA HIS A 567 -5.84 13.20 -21.13
C HIS A 567 -5.10 13.97 -20.03
N LEU A 568 -5.82 14.41 -18.99
CA LEU A 568 -5.25 15.09 -17.82
C LEU A 568 -4.13 14.27 -17.19
N ALA A 569 -4.38 13.00 -16.88
CA ALA A 569 -3.38 12.10 -16.31
C ALA A 569 -2.14 11.97 -17.21
N LYS A 570 -2.31 11.81 -18.52
CA LYS A 570 -1.18 11.74 -19.46
C LYS A 570 -0.37 13.02 -19.53
N GLU A 571 -1.01 14.19 -19.48
CA GLU A 571 -0.30 15.48 -19.44
C GLU A 571 0.49 15.66 -18.15
N ILE A 572 -0.05 15.21 -17.01
CA ILE A 572 0.67 15.19 -15.73
C ILE A 572 1.88 14.26 -15.81
N LEU A 573 1.71 13.02 -16.28
CA LEU A 573 2.80 12.05 -16.43
C LEU A 573 3.92 12.53 -17.37
N LYS A 574 3.59 13.34 -18.39
CA LYS A 574 4.59 13.99 -19.25
C LYS A 574 5.43 15.02 -18.50
N LYS A 575 4.83 15.77 -17.57
CA LYS A 575 5.49 16.79 -16.76
C LYS A 575 6.26 16.18 -15.58
N GLU A 576 5.75 15.09 -15.02
CA GLU A 576 6.23 14.45 -13.80
C GLU A 576 6.58 12.96 -14.06
N PRO A 577 7.71 12.67 -14.73
CA PRO A 577 8.08 11.32 -15.14
C PRO A 577 8.48 10.39 -13.97
N THR A 578 8.59 10.91 -12.75
CA THR A 578 8.87 10.13 -11.54
C THR A 578 7.60 9.58 -10.87
N ILE A 579 6.41 9.85 -11.42
CA ILE A 579 5.18 9.22 -10.93
C ILE A 579 5.23 7.71 -11.20
N ARG A 580 4.83 6.92 -10.20
CA ARG A 580 4.79 5.44 -10.26
C ARG A 580 3.44 4.82 -9.94
N ALA A 581 2.54 5.57 -9.30
CA ALA A 581 1.18 5.12 -9.02
C ALA A 581 0.21 6.31 -9.02
N ILE A 582 -1.07 5.98 -9.11
CA ILE A 582 -2.19 6.91 -9.08
C ILE A 582 -3.08 6.55 -7.89
N CYS A 583 -3.51 7.54 -7.11
CA CYS A 583 -4.52 7.40 -6.08
C CYS A 583 -5.69 8.33 -6.41
N LEU A 584 -6.88 7.78 -6.57
CA LEU A 584 -8.11 8.52 -6.84
C LEU A 584 -8.76 8.84 -5.50
N GLU A 585 -8.70 10.10 -5.11
CA GLU A 585 -9.19 10.60 -3.83
C GLU A 585 -10.71 10.77 -3.83
N CYS A 586 -11.26 11.38 -4.88
CA CYS A 586 -12.69 11.59 -5.01
C CYS A 586 -13.41 10.26 -5.26
N THR A 587 -14.50 10.04 -4.55
CA THR A 587 -15.35 8.86 -4.59
C THR A 587 -16.11 8.66 -5.90
N GLU A 588 -16.22 9.71 -6.72
CA GLU A 588 -16.78 9.66 -8.07
C GLU A 588 -15.71 9.45 -9.17
N LEU A 589 -14.43 9.30 -8.81
CA LEU A 589 -13.34 8.97 -9.74
C LEU A 589 -13.07 7.47 -10.01
N PRO A 590 -13.43 6.49 -9.17
CA PRO A 590 -13.22 5.07 -9.48
C PRO A 590 -13.81 4.59 -10.82
N PRO A 591 -14.94 5.13 -11.35
CA PRO A 591 -15.42 4.78 -12.69
C PRO A 591 -14.39 4.99 -13.81
N TYR A 592 -13.35 5.82 -13.59
CA TYR A 592 -12.27 6.07 -14.55
C TYR A 592 -11.01 5.22 -14.30
N ALA A 593 -10.98 4.41 -13.23
CA ALA A 593 -9.78 3.72 -12.78
C ALA A 593 -9.21 2.77 -13.84
N ASP A 594 -10.05 1.97 -14.50
CA ASP A 594 -9.59 1.01 -15.51
C ASP A 594 -9.15 1.68 -16.82
N ALA A 595 -9.77 2.81 -17.18
CA ALA A 595 -9.27 3.65 -18.26
C ALA A 595 -7.87 4.19 -17.95
N LEU A 596 -7.62 4.60 -16.71
CA LEU A 596 -6.30 5.04 -16.25
C LEU A 596 -5.30 3.87 -16.22
N ARG A 597 -5.65 2.70 -15.68
CA ARG A 597 -4.79 1.50 -15.69
C ARG A 597 -4.39 1.12 -17.11
N LYS A 598 -5.36 1.02 -18.02
CA LYS A 598 -5.15 0.68 -19.44
C LYS A 598 -4.23 1.66 -20.16
N GLU A 599 -4.42 2.96 -19.92
CA GLU A 599 -3.75 3.99 -20.70
C GLU A 599 -2.43 4.48 -20.09
N THR A 600 -2.17 4.19 -18.81
CA THR A 600 -0.93 4.58 -18.11
C THR A 600 -0.04 3.39 -17.74
N LEU A 601 -0.60 2.18 -17.61
CA LEU A 601 0.09 0.97 -17.12
C LEU A 601 0.68 1.11 -15.70
N LEU A 602 0.17 2.07 -14.93
CA LEU A 602 0.49 2.28 -13.52
C LEU A 602 -0.57 1.63 -12.62
N ALA A 603 -0.19 1.32 -11.38
CA ALA A 603 -1.16 0.97 -10.34
C ALA A 603 -2.09 2.15 -10.07
N VAL A 604 -3.39 1.88 -10.02
CA VAL A 604 -4.44 2.84 -9.67
C VAL A 604 -5.15 2.33 -8.42
N PHE A 605 -5.07 3.12 -7.35
CA PHE A 605 -5.77 2.92 -6.08
C PHE A 605 -6.93 3.90 -6.00
N ASP A 606 -8.02 3.51 -5.37
CA ASP A 606 -9.24 4.30 -5.27
C ASP A 606 -10.03 3.97 -3.99
N ALA A 607 -11.24 4.49 -3.85
CA ALA A 607 -12.07 4.23 -2.66
C ALA A 607 -12.53 2.76 -2.59
N ILE A 608 -12.75 2.09 -3.73
CA ILE A 608 -13.15 0.69 -3.78
C ILE A 608 -11.97 -0.20 -3.39
N THR A 609 -10.75 0.07 -3.87
CA THR A 609 -9.55 -0.67 -3.42
C THR A 609 -9.35 -0.53 -1.90
N CYS A 610 -9.64 0.65 -1.35
CA CYS A 610 -9.58 0.89 0.09
C CYS A 610 -10.58 0.02 0.85
N CYS A 611 -11.85 0.04 0.42
CA CYS A 611 -12.90 -0.74 1.05
C CYS A 611 -12.58 -2.24 0.98
N ASP A 612 -12.18 -2.72 -0.20
CA ASP A 612 -11.84 -4.12 -0.43
C ASP A 612 -10.70 -4.59 0.49
N PHE A 613 -9.68 -3.75 0.74
CA PHE A 613 -8.59 -4.04 1.67
C PHE A 613 -9.03 -4.24 3.12
N PHE A 614 -9.90 -3.37 3.64
CA PHE A 614 -10.39 -3.49 5.01
C PHE A 614 -11.39 -4.63 5.17
N ILE A 615 -12.25 -4.83 4.17
CA ILE A 615 -13.25 -5.90 4.18
C ILE A 615 -12.60 -7.27 3.98
N SER A 616 -11.54 -7.40 3.16
CA SER A 616 -10.82 -8.66 2.98
C SER A 616 -10.24 -9.21 4.29
N ALA A 617 -9.86 -8.33 5.22
CA ALA A 617 -9.38 -8.74 6.54
C ALA A 617 -10.44 -9.42 7.42
N ARG A 618 -11.72 -9.38 7.01
CA ARG A 618 -12.88 -10.01 7.67
C ARG A 618 -13.48 -11.17 6.86
N LYS A 619 -13.00 -11.41 5.65
CA LYS A 619 -13.48 -12.48 4.75
C LYS A 619 -12.71 -13.77 4.99
N ASP A 620 -13.41 -14.90 4.92
CA ASP A 620 -12.77 -16.21 4.75
C ASP A 620 -11.97 -16.24 3.44
N ASN A 621 -10.76 -16.79 3.46
CA ASN A 621 -9.99 -16.96 2.23
C ASN A 621 -10.48 -18.24 1.51
N PRO A 622 -11.07 -18.13 0.30
CA PRO A 622 -11.64 -19.29 -0.38
C PRO A 622 -10.62 -20.33 -0.84
N ARG A 623 -9.31 -20.02 -0.82
CA ARG A 623 -8.24 -20.91 -1.29
C ARG A 623 -7.69 -21.82 -0.21
N PHE A 624 -7.48 -21.29 0.99
CA PHE A 624 -6.84 -22.02 2.09
C PHE A 624 -7.54 -21.84 3.44
N GLY A 625 -8.56 -21.00 3.50
CA GLY A 625 -9.31 -20.67 4.70
C GLY A 625 -10.09 -21.83 5.28
N LEU A 626 -10.76 -21.57 6.40
CA LEU A 626 -11.50 -22.62 7.10
C LEU A 626 -12.70 -23.12 6.28
N ASN A 627 -13.27 -22.25 5.44
CA ASN A 627 -14.50 -22.47 4.68
C ASN A 627 -15.72 -22.77 5.60
N GLU A 628 -16.92 -22.42 5.16
CA GLU A 628 -18.21 -22.74 5.83
C GLU A 628 -18.46 -22.12 7.23
N TRP A 629 -17.48 -21.44 7.86
CA TRP A 629 -17.69 -20.73 9.14
C TRP A 629 -18.35 -19.35 8.97
N GLN A 630 -18.27 -18.78 7.78
CA GLN A 630 -18.89 -17.53 7.37
C GLN A 630 -19.95 -17.83 6.31
N SER A 631 -21.06 -17.10 6.34
CA SER A 631 -22.04 -17.11 5.24
C SER A 631 -21.43 -16.49 4.00
N ASP A 632 -21.71 -17.10 2.85
CA ASP A 632 -21.45 -16.47 1.56
C ASP A 632 -22.34 -15.23 1.40
N TRP A 633 -21.82 -14.23 0.70
CA TRP A 633 -22.64 -13.14 0.18
C TRP A 633 -23.56 -13.69 -0.91
N ASP A 634 -24.82 -13.26 -0.93
CA ASP A 634 -25.84 -13.78 -1.84
C ASP A 634 -25.77 -13.20 -3.27
N GLY A 635 -24.87 -12.24 -3.49
CA GLY A 635 -24.67 -11.58 -4.78
C GLY A 635 -25.62 -10.42 -5.04
N VAL A 636 -26.44 -10.05 -4.06
CA VAL A 636 -27.44 -8.99 -4.17
C VAL A 636 -27.07 -7.86 -3.21
N ASN A 637 -27.12 -6.62 -3.70
CA ASN A 637 -27.08 -5.45 -2.83
C ASN A 637 -28.46 -4.81 -2.80
N GLU A 638 -28.89 -4.38 -1.62
CA GLU A 638 -30.14 -3.62 -1.48
C GLU A 638 -29.96 -2.22 -2.07
N ASP A 639 -30.97 -1.78 -2.84
CA ASP A 639 -31.03 -0.40 -3.30
C ASP A 639 -31.18 0.54 -2.10
N TYR A 640 -30.59 1.73 -2.21
CA TYR A 640 -30.69 2.76 -1.19
C TYR A 640 -31.25 4.07 -1.74
N GLU A 641 -32.37 4.50 -1.17
CA GLU A 641 -32.87 5.86 -1.32
C GLU A 641 -32.35 6.75 -0.18
N LEU A 642 -31.94 7.98 -0.52
CA LEU A 642 -31.43 8.94 0.47
C LEU A 642 -32.43 9.16 1.61
N GLY A 643 -31.99 8.86 2.83
CA GLY A 643 -32.79 9.05 4.04
C GLY A 643 -33.76 7.91 4.35
N GLN A 644 -33.76 6.79 3.61
CA GLN A 644 -34.67 5.66 3.88
C GLN A 644 -34.47 5.04 5.28
N ASN A 645 -33.26 5.18 5.83
CA ASN A 645 -32.85 4.65 7.12
C ASN A 645 -32.98 5.66 8.28
N LEU A 646 -33.55 6.83 8.02
CA LEU A 646 -33.77 7.90 9.00
C LEU A 646 -35.21 7.91 9.50
N ASP A 647 -35.42 8.39 10.73
CA ASP A 647 -36.79 8.68 11.19
C ASP A 647 -37.38 9.89 10.47
N ALA A 648 -38.69 10.12 10.63
CA ALA A 648 -39.39 11.19 9.93
C ALA A 648 -38.85 12.60 10.26
N GLY A 649 -38.35 12.82 11.49
CA GLY A 649 -37.79 14.09 11.91
C GLY A 649 -36.41 14.33 11.28
N GLN A 650 -35.55 13.31 11.32
CA GLN A 650 -34.23 13.31 10.68
C GLN A 650 -34.32 13.43 9.15
N ARG A 651 -35.31 12.77 8.53
CA ARG A 651 -35.54 12.87 7.09
C ARG A 651 -35.98 14.28 6.71
N ALA A 652 -36.77 14.96 7.54
CA ALA A 652 -37.20 16.33 7.30
C ALA A 652 -36.04 17.35 7.44
N SER A 653 -34.98 17.02 8.17
CA SER A 653 -33.78 17.87 8.28
C SER A 653 -32.75 17.64 7.17
N LEU A 654 -32.99 16.71 6.22
CA LEU A 654 -32.19 16.59 5.00
C LEU A 654 -32.41 17.81 4.11
N LEU A 655 -31.36 18.61 3.91
CA LEU A 655 -31.36 19.82 3.10
C LEU A 655 -31.53 19.50 1.61
N SER A 656 -30.91 18.42 1.14
CA SER A 656 -30.96 17.99 -0.27
C SER A 656 -32.36 17.53 -0.73
N LEU A 657 -33.26 17.24 0.21
CA LEU A 657 -34.65 16.85 -0.07
C LEU A 657 -35.65 18.01 0.10
N GLN A 658 -35.18 19.21 0.49
CA GLN A 658 -36.02 20.41 0.63
C GLN A 658 -36.13 21.16 -0.70
N GLU A 659 -37.24 21.88 -0.92
CA GLU A 659 -37.43 22.71 -2.12
C GLU A 659 -36.31 23.76 -2.25
N GLY A 660 -35.55 23.69 -3.34
CA GLY A 660 -34.40 24.59 -3.60
C GLY A 660 -33.09 24.18 -2.92
N GLY A 661 -32.99 22.95 -2.40
CA GLY A 661 -31.81 22.45 -1.69
C GLY A 661 -30.63 22.07 -2.58
N TYR A 662 -30.01 23.03 -3.26
CA TYR A 662 -28.62 22.98 -3.75
C TYR A 662 -27.97 24.37 -3.70
#